data_AF-A0A662JN17-F1
#
_entry.id   AF-A0A662JN17-F1
#
_cell.length_a   1.000
_cell.length_b   1.000
_cell.length_c   1.000
_cell.angle_alpha   90.00
_cell.angle_beta   90.00
_cell.angle_gamma   90.00
#
_symmetry.space_group_name_H-M   'P 1'
#
loop_
_entity.id
_entity.type
_entity.pdbx_description
1 polymer ?
#
loop_
_entity_poly.entity_id
_entity_poly.type
_entity_poly.pdbx_seq_one_letter_code
_entity_poly.pdbx_strand_id
1 'polypeptide(L)'
;MGGYVGRILDVDLTKEQLDVVELNWDIAMKFIGGRGYSAKVLFDALKTGVEPLSESNVLVFMTGPLTGTAAPTSGRFCVASKSPLTNTVFDSQCGGFWGLELKRAGFDGIIVRGRGLRPLYLYVTDGKAFLRDASHLWGLDTAATQEAIQREVNDENVKVCSIGPAGENLVRIACIISDKHRAAGRGGLGAVMGFKRLKAIAVRGRGEVKVANPQAFQKEVKKTLEVLRGNPITGDSLGRYGTAFLVHLVNKAGIFPAYNFTRGVYEEAEEVCGERITESMLVRRLSCFACPIACGRLIKYTYQGVEKVTSGPEYESIWALGPNCGISDINAIAEANDLCNKMGIDTISFGNALGFLMECSKRGILDKAGYSQFKLSFGDSKALPKLVIETAQKEGVGKLLSEGVARLSRALGAEEIAAHVKGLELPAYDPRGAKGMALAYATSNRGGCHLRAYVVMSEILGVPRYIDPLSYEGKAELVKRLQDASAVIDSLIMCKFTMLALFSTLMYEPTHYARLLTTATGLYVDEEEFYKIGERIYNLERLFNVREGFTRQHDSLPLRFLAEVLGEGPARGEVAKIDQLLDVYYTLRGWNYDGIPTDKKLEELGLEPIYTGPKLQVAIDERYLKDGLNIAEMCYRGGAEIIEVGTPLIKSAGLEAVREFRKRFPNALIVADLKTFDTGWLEVELAAEAGADIVTVLGATDDYTIKDAVGAARKYGVKIMCDLINVEDPLRRAKEVEKLGCDIVCVHMGISVQMRERDISKKMELVASIARSLKVPVAVAGGIRVEHIEQLVRAGCKIIIVGSAITRASNPEEATRRIIKTIKRAYESLSR
;
A
#
# COMPACT_ATOMS: atom_id res chain seq x y z
N MET A 1 -19.95 3.72 21.18
CA MET A 1 -18.54 4.17 21.30
C MET A 1 -18.46 5.66 21.05
N GLY A 2 -17.46 6.36 21.63
CA GLY A 2 -17.22 7.77 21.33
C GLY A 2 -16.49 7.97 20.00
N GLY A 3 -16.38 9.21 19.54
CA GLY A 3 -15.70 9.60 18.31
C GLY A 3 -16.49 9.30 17.03
N TYR A 4 -17.13 8.13 16.93
CA TYR A 4 -17.95 7.71 15.79
C TYR A 4 -19.37 8.29 15.85
N VAL A 5 -19.98 8.50 14.68
CA VAL A 5 -21.43 8.77 14.60
C VAL A 5 -22.24 7.47 14.53
N GLY A 6 -21.68 6.42 13.91
CA GLY A 6 -22.30 5.12 13.73
C GLY A 6 -23.12 4.97 12.45
N ARG A 7 -22.98 5.89 11.47
CA ARG A 7 -23.79 5.89 10.24
C ARG A 7 -22.95 6.12 8.99
N ILE A 8 -23.21 5.35 7.95
CA ILE A 8 -22.64 5.50 6.60
C ILE A 8 -23.78 5.77 5.63
N LEU A 9 -23.55 6.67 4.67
CA LEU A 9 -24.45 6.87 3.54
C LEU A 9 -24.00 5.98 2.37
N ASP A 10 -24.78 4.97 2.00
CA ASP A 10 -24.56 4.18 0.77
C ASP A 10 -25.38 4.79 -0.37
N VAL A 11 -24.70 5.08 -1.48
CA VAL A 11 -25.23 5.85 -2.61
C VAL A 11 -25.09 5.00 -3.87
N ASP A 12 -26.23 4.55 -4.41
CA ASP A 12 -26.28 3.93 -5.73
C ASP A 12 -26.72 4.99 -6.76
N LEU A 13 -25.77 5.48 -7.54
CA LEU A 13 -26.03 6.51 -8.56
C LEU A 13 -26.81 5.99 -9.77
N THR A 14 -26.76 4.68 -10.03
CA THR A 14 -27.50 4.08 -11.16
C THR A 14 -28.99 4.02 -10.82
N LYS A 15 -29.32 3.67 -9.58
CA LYS A 15 -30.70 3.62 -9.07
C LYS A 15 -31.19 4.95 -8.49
N GLU A 16 -30.29 5.94 -8.37
CA GLU A 16 -30.50 7.18 -7.62
C GLU A 16 -31.02 6.93 -6.19
N GLN A 17 -30.52 5.86 -5.54
CA GLN A 17 -30.91 5.43 -4.20
C GLN A 17 -29.91 5.92 -3.14
N LEU A 18 -30.45 6.38 -2.01
CA LEU A 18 -29.70 6.89 -0.85
C LEU A 18 -30.10 6.12 0.40
N ASP A 19 -29.26 5.21 0.85
CA ASP A 19 -29.51 4.40 2.05
C ASP A 19 -28.59 4.83 3.19
N VAL A 20 -29.17 4.99 4.38
CA VAL A 20 -28.41 5.19 5.61
C VAL A 20 -28.23 3.85 6.29
N VAL A 21 -27.00 3.34 6.31
CA VAL A 21 -26.65 2.06 6.93
C VAL A 21 -25.86 2.28 8.21
N GLU A 22 -25.95 1.33 9.13
CA GLU A 22 -25.12 1.35 10.32
C GLU A 22 -23.64 1.16 9.96
N LEU A 23 -22.76 1.86 10.69
CA LEU A 23 -21.32 1.60 10.61
C LEU A 23 -21.04 0.15 10.98
N ASN A 24 -20.25 -0.56 10.16
CA ASN A 24 -19.84 -1.91 10.52
C ASN A 24 -18.81 -1.84 11.67
N TRP A 25 -19.24 -2.19 12.87
CA TRP A 25 -18.41 -2.11 14.07
C TRP A 25 -17.23 -3.08 14.08
N ASP A 26 -17.33 -4.25 13.44
CA ASP A 26 -16.20 -5.18 13.33
C ASP A 26 -15.07 -4.58 12.49
N ILE A 27 -15.43 -3.89 11.40
CA ILE A 27 -14.45 -3.16 10.59
C ILE A 27 -13.91 -1.96 11.36
N ALA A 28 -14.77 -1.16 12.00
CA ALA A 28 -14.34 0.02 12.75
C ALA A 28 -13.41 -0.33 13.94
N MET A 29 -13.63 -1.44 14.63
CA MET A 29 -12.76 -1.88 15.73
C MET A 29 -11.41 -2.39 15.24
N LYS A 30 -11.35 -3.09 14.09
CA LYS A 30 -10.10 -3.68 13.56
C LYS A 30 -9.30 -2.74 12.66
N PHE A 31 -9.96 -1.78 12.02
CA PHE A 31 -9.41 -0.90 10.97
C PHE A 31 -9.67 0.60 11.21
N ILE A 32 -10.31 0.95 12.33
CA ILE A 32 -10.56 2.31 12.81
C ILE A 32 -11.53 3.10 11.91
N GLY A 33 -11.05 3.64 10.80
CA GLY A 33 -11.76 4.60 9.98
C GLY A 33 -10.92 4.95 8.76
N GLY A 34 -11.24 6.07 8.11
CA GLY A 34 -10.41 6.67 7.08
C GLY A 34 -9.87 5.66 6.05
N ARG A 35 -8.54 5.60 5.93
CA ARG A 35 -7.83 4.65 5.07
C ARG A 35 -8.16 3.19 5.37
N GLY A 36 -8.06 2.75 6.62
CA GLY A 36 -8.24 1.35 7.01
C GLY A 36 -9.64 0.83 6.73
N TYR A 37 -10.67 1.55 7.16
CA TYR A 37 -12.06 1.16 6.87
C TYR A 37 -12.32 1.15 5.36
N SER A 38 -11.82 2.15 4.64
CA SER A 38 -11.98 2.22 3.19
C SER A 38 -11.28 1.06 2.47
N ALA A 39 -10.08 0.66 2.90
CA ALA A 39 -9.38 -0.48 2.33
C ALA A 39 -10.17 -1.79 2.48
N LYS A 40 -10.81 -2.00 3.64
CA LYS A 40 -11.68 -3.18 3.86
C LYS A 40 -12.93 -3.14 3.00
N VAL A 41 -13.61 -2.01 2.92
CA VAL A 41 -14.78 -1.83 2.02
C VAL A 41 -14.41 -2.15 0.57
N LEU A 42 -13.27 -1.65 0.09
CA LEU A 42 -12.82 -1.89 -1.28
C LEU A 42 -12.43 -3.35 -1.51
N PHE A 43 -11.73 -3.97 -0.56
CA PHE A 43 -11.32 -5.37 -0.67
C PHE A 43 -12.53 -6.31 -0.77
N ASP A 44 -13.56 -6.06 0.03
CA ASP A 44 -14.77 -6.87 0.08
C ASP A 44 -15.69 -6.63 -1.12
N ALA A 45 -15.84 -5.37 -1.54
CA ALA A 45 -16.79 -5.01 -2.58
C ALA A 45 -16.27 -5.30 -4.00
N LEU A 46 -14.96 -5.23 -4.23
CA LEU A 46 -14.38 -5.35 -5.56
C LEU A 46 -13.91 -6.77 -5.83
N LYS A 47 -14.46 -7.38 -6.88
CA LYS A 47 -13.92 -8.63 -7.44
C LYS A 47 -12.56 -8.39 -8.11
N THR A 48 -11.77 -9.45 -8.25
CA THR A 48 -10.51 -9.43 -8.99
C THR A 48 -10.71 -8.90 -10.41
N GLY A 49 -9.84 -7.98 -10.86
CA GLY A 49 -9.84 -7.50 -12.24
C GLY A 49 -10.92 -6.48 -12.58
N VAL A 50 -11.64 -5.92 -11.60
CA VAL A 50 -12.57 -4.80 -11.84
C VAL A 50 -11.82 -3.63 -12.49
N GLU A 51 -12.29 -3.16 -13.64
CA GLU A 51 -11.71 -1.98 -14.29
C GLU A 51 -11.96 -0.70 -13.46
N PRO A 52 -10.95 0.17 -13.25
CA PRO A 52 -11.12 1.34 -12.38
C PRO A 52 -12.17 2.35 -12.86
N LEU A 53 -12.31 2.54 -14.17
CA LEU A 53 -13.34 3.41 -14.76
C LEU A 53 -14.54 2.56 -15.18
N SER A 54 -15.22 1.99 -14.20
CA SER A 54 -16.41 1.15 -14.39
C SER A 54 -17.46 1.39 -13.32
N GLU A 55 -18.69 0.95 -13.57
CA GLU A 55 -19.79 1.04 -12.60
C GLU A 55 -19.55 0.15 -11.36
N SER A 56 -18.81 -0.95 -11.55
CA SER A 56 -18.44 -1.90 -10.49
C SER A 56 -17.38 -1.36 -9.54
N ASN A 57 -16.56 -0.38 -9.96
CA ASN A 57 -15.62 0.24 -9.03
C ASN A 57 -16.38 1.08 -7.99
N VAL A 58 -15.81 1.21 -6.79
CA VAL A 58 -16.43 1.86 -5.64
C VAL A 58 -15.60 3.06 -5.24
N LEU A 59 -16.24 4.20 -4.94
CA LEU A 59 -15.57 5.40 -4.45
C LEU A 59 -16.04 5.67 -3.02
N VAL A 60 -15.11 5.71 -2.08
CA VAL A 60 -15.40 5.85 -0.64
C VAL A 60 -14.88 7.17 -0.14
N PHE A 61 -15.72 7.97 0.51
CA PHE A 61 -15.32 9.13 1.31
C PHE A 61 -15.48 8.75 2.77
N MET A 62 -14.40 8.80 3.55
CA MET A 62 -14.40 8.29 4.92
C MET A 62 -13.67 9.24 5.87
N THR A 63 -14.21 9.39 7.06
CA THR A 63 -13.61 10.15 8.16
C THR A 63 -13.05 9.21 9.22
N GLY A 64 -12.45 9.76 10.28
CA GLY A 64 -11.92 8.99 11.40
C GLY A 64 -12.65 9.32 12.70
N PRO A 65 -12.44 8.53 13.76
CA PRO A 65 -13.05 8.78 15.07
C PRO A 65 -12.60 10.09 15.72
N LEU A 66 -11.45 10.63 15.32
CA LEU A 66 -10.96 11.91 15.83
C LEU A 66 -11.51 13.09 15.01
N THR A 67 -12.02 12.85 13.81
CA THR A 67 -12.50 13.92 12.93
C THR A 67 -13.63 14.70 13.58
N GLY A 68 -13.48 16.02 13.65
CA GLY A 68 -14.47 16.91 14.25
C GLY A 68 -14.46 16.98 15.78
N THR A 69 -13.48 16.35 16.43
CA THR A 69 -13.24 16.48 17.88
C THR A 69 -12.25 17.62 18.19
N ALA A 70 -11.88 17.80 19.46
CA ALA A 70 -10.84 18.73 19.87
C ALA A 70 -9.40 18.21 19.64
N ALA A 71 -9.22 16.98 19.12
CA ALA A 71 -7.89 16.46 18.78
C ALA A 71 -7.17 17.41 17.81
N PRO A 72 -5.89 17.76 18.03
CA PRO A 72 -5.18 18.65 17.14
C PRO A 72 -5.13 18.10 15.72
N THR A 73 -5.34 18.97 14.73
CA THR A 73 -5.23 18.65 13.29
C THR A 73 -6.25 17.62 12.75
N SER A 74 -7.36 17.41 13.45
CA SER A 74 -8.40 16.42 13.14
C SER A 74 -9.47 16.89 12.14
N GLY A 75 -9.09 17.74 11.17
CA GLY A 75 -10.01 18.28 10.17
C GLY A 75 -10.08 17.52 8.85
N ARG A 76 -9.38 16.39 8.73
CA ARG A 76 -9.18 15.73 7.44
C ARG A 76 -10.35 14.80 7.06
N PHE A 77 -10.27 14.23 5.86
CA PHE A 77 -11.01 13.06 5.40
C PHE A 77 -10.18 12.30 4.34
N CYS A 78 -10.60 11.09 4.04
CA CYS A 78 -9.99 10.18 3.08
C CYS A 78 -10.95 9.95 1.91
N VAL A 79 -10.42 9.91 0.69
CA VAL A 79 -11.11 9.39 -0.50
C VAL A 79 -10.37 8.15 -1.00
N ALA A 80 -11.06 7.05 -1.25
CA ALA A 80 -10.44 5.80 -1.66
C ALA A 80 -11.20 5.08 -2.78
N SER A 81 -10.45 4.39 -3.65
CA SER A 81 -10.97 3.55 -4.72
C SER A 81 -9.87 2.65 -5.29
N LYS A 82 -10.20 1.79 -6.26
CA LYS A 82 -9.18 1.27 -7.19
C LYS A 82 -8.77 2.40 -8.15
N SER A 83 -7.47 2.68 -8.23
CA SER A 83 -6.96 3.82 -9.01
C SER A 83 -6.97 3.56 -10.52
N PRO A 84 -7.46 4.50 -11.35
CA PRO A 84 -7.30 4.44 -12.81
C PRO A 84 -5.87 4.75 -13.27
N LEU A 85 -5.06 5.40 -12.43
CA LEU A 85 -3.67 5.67 -12.74
C LEU A 85 -2.81 4.43 -12.55
N THR A 86 -2.92 3.78 -11.38
CA THR A 86 -1.98 2.74 -10.92
C THR A 86 -2.55 1.33 -10.95
N ASN A 87 -3.87 1.14 -11.01
CA ASN A 87 -4.57 -0.13 -10.75
C ASN A 87 -4.41 -0.71 -9.34
N THR A 88 -3.77 0.01 -8.41
CA THR A 88 -3.65 -0.41 -7.01
C THR A 88 -4.89 -0.04 -6.20
N VAL A 89 -5.00 -0.58 -4.99
CA VAL A 89 -5.77 0.10 -3.93
C VAL A 89 -5.18 1.49 -3.73
N PHE A 90 -6.04 2.50 -3.59
CA PHE A 90 -5.59 3.87 -3.48
C PHE A 90 -6.48 4.65 -2.51
N ASP A 91 -5.85 5.34 -1.57
CA ASP A 91 -6.48 6.40 -0.81
C ASP A 91 -5.74 7.72 -0.99
N SER A 92 -6.47 8.81 -0.85
CA SER A 92 -5.96 10.17 -0.88
C SER A 92 -6.57 10.97 0.26
N GLN A 93 -5.70 11.65 1.01
CA GLN A 93 -6.06 12.37 2.23
C GLN A 93 -6.22 13.84 1.92
N CYS A 94 -7.30 14.46 2.39
CA CYS A 94 -7.61 15.86 2.16
C CYS A 94 -7.90 16.58 3.49
N GLY A 95 -7.46 17.83 3.61
CA GLY A 95 -7.68 18.68 4.78
C GLY A 95 -8.87 19.63 4.63
N GLY A 96 -8.82 20.74 5.35
CA GLY A 96 -9.88 21.75 5.32
C GLY A 96 -10.96 21.51 6.37
N PHE A 97 -12.21 21.68 5.95
CA PHE A 97 -13.39 21.64 6.83
C PHE A 97 -14.46 20.64 6.37
N TRP A 98 -14.32 20.04 5.19
CA TRP A 98 -15.35 19.11 4.67
C TRP A 98 -15.55 17.88 5.56
N GLY A 99 -14.47 17.25 6.03
CA GLY A 99 -14.57 16.08 6.91
C GLY A 99 -15.26 16.38 8.24
N LEU A 100 -15.01 17.57 8.81
CA LEU A 100 -15.73 18.07 9.99
C LEU A 100 -17.24 18.17 9.70
N GLU A 101 -17.60 18.82 8.61
CA GLU A 101 -19.02 19.08 8.29
C GLU A 101 -19.76 17.78 7.98
N LEU A 102 -19.12 16.78 7.35
CA LEU A 102 -19.71 15.45 7.19
C LEU A 102 -20.02 14.79 8.53
N LYS A 103 -19.06 14.81 9.46
CA LYS A 103 -19.24 14.28 10.82
C LYS A 103 -20.38 14.97 11.55
N ARG A 104 -20.43 16.30 11.48
CA ARG A 104 -21.49 17.10 12.10
C ARG A 104 -22.85 16.93 11.40
N ALA A 105 -22.85 16.59 10.12
CA ALA A 105 -24.06 16.22 9.38
C ALA A 105 -24.52 14.80 9.78
N GLY A 106 -23.76 14.11 10.62
CA GLY A 106 -24.19 12.87 11.25
C GLY A 106 -23.83 11.61 10.46
N PHE A 107 -22.73 11.65 9.71
CA PHE A 107 -22.20 10.49 8.97
C PHE A 107 -20.69 10.33 9.20
N ASP A 108 -20.22 9.08 9.27
CA ASP A 108 -18.79 8.76 9.32
C ASP A 108 -18.18 8.63 7.91
N GLY A 109 -19.01 8.39 6.90
CA GLY A 109 -18.56 8.20 5.54
C GLY A 109 -19.70 8.07 4.53
N ILE A 110 -19.31 8.08 3.25
CA ILE A 110 -20.17 7.95 2.08
C ILE A 110 -19.55 6.91 1.15
N ILE A 111 -20.32 5.90 0.75
CA ILE A 111 -19.90 4.88 -0.21
C ILE A 111 -20.68 5.12 -1.50
N VAL A 112 -19.99 5.32 -2.63
CA VAL A 112 -20.59 5.65 -3.91
C VAL A 112 -20.40 4.51 -4.91
N ARG A 113 -21.52 4.02 -5.45
CA ARG A 113 -21.64 2.89 -6.38
C ARG A 113 -22.39 3.31 -7.64
N GLY A 114 -22.29 2.48 -8.67
CA GLY A 114 -22.99 2.73 -9.93
C GLY A 114 -22.49 3.98 -10.66
N ARG A 115 -23.33 4.52 -11.54
CA ARG A 115 -23.09 5.69 -12.37
C ARG A 115 -24.39 6.40 -12.68
N GLY A 116 -24.41 7.73 -12.53
CA GLY A 116 -25.57 8.55 -12.87
C GLY A 116 -25.86 8.55 -14.37
N LEU A 117 -27.13 8.60 -14.77
CA LEU A 117 -27.54 8.79 -16.17
C LEU A 117 -27.25 10.21 -16.69
N ARG A 118 -27.12 11.18 -15.79
CA ARG A 118 -26.75 12.58 -16.04
C ARG A 118 -25.75 13.04 -14.96
N PRO A 119 -25.09 14.20 -15.11
CA PRO A 119 -24.34 14.80 -14.02
C PRO A 119 -25.20 15.00 -12.77
N LEU A 120 -24.71 14.54 -11.62
CA LEU A 120 -25.38 14.65 -10.33
C LEU A 120 -24.46 15.28 -9.31
N TYR A 121 -25.02 15.90 -8.27
CA TYR A 121 -24.31 16.23 -7.04
C TYR A 121 -25.09 15.76 -5.83
N LEU A 122 -24.35 15.36 -4.79
CA LEU A 122 -24.91 14.90 -3.53
C LEU A 122 -24.88 16.05 -2.51
N TYR A 123 -26.02 16.37 -1.91
CA TYR A 123 -26.13 17.33 -0.82
C TYR A 123 -26.49 16.63 0.48
N VAL A 124 -25.61 16.68 1.47
CA VAL A 124 -25.78 16.07 2.79
C VAL A 124 -25.91 17.16 3.84
N THR A 125 -27.01 17.14 4.59
CA THR A 125 -27.28 18.14 5.63
C THR A 125 -28.03 17.55 6.80
N ASP A 126 -27.48 17.70 8.01
CA ASP A 126 -28.09 17.32 9.29
C ASP A 126 -28.87 15.99 9.29
N GLY A 127 -28.20 14.90 8.90
CA GLY A 127 -28.72 13.55 8.90
C GLY A 127 -29.56 13.18 7.69
N LYS A 128 -29.71 14.07 6.72
CA LYS A 128 -30.41 13.84 5.44
C LYS A 128 -29.46 13.96 4.27
N ALA A 129 -29.79 13.31 3.17
CA ALA A 129 -29.05 13.37 1.92
C ALA A 129 -30.01 13.53 0.74
N PHE A 130 -29.58 14.27 -0.28
CA PHE A 130 -30.36 14.54 -1.49
C PHE A 130 -29.45 14.42 -2.70
N LEU A 131 -29.91 13.69 -3.72
CA LEU A 131 -29.25 13.63 -5.02
C LEU A 131 -29.90 14.67 -5.93
N ARG A 132 -29.11 15.55 -6.52
CA ARG A 132 -29.58 16.69 -7.32
C ARG A 132 -28.93 16.69 -8.69
N ASP A 133 -29.63 17.24 -9.67
CA ASP A 133 -29.08 17.46 -11.00
C ASP A 133 -27.88 18.43 -10.93
N ALA A 134 -26.82 18.11 -11.65
CA ALA A 134 -25.61 18.93 -11.75
C ALA A 134 -25.26 19.26 -13.20
N SER A 135 -26.22 19.17 -14.13
CA SER A 135 -25.96 19.39 -15.55
C SER A 135 -25.50 20.81 -15.83
N HIS A 136 -26.01 21.80 -15.08
CA HIS A 136 -25.57 23.20 -15.11
C HIS A 136 -24.19 23.45 -14.48
N LEU A 137 -23.70 22.49 -13.68
CA LEU A 137 -22.39 22.57 -13.03
C LEU A 137 -21.30 21.89 -13.86
N TRP A 138 -21.67 20.98 -14.76
CA TRP A 138 -20.74 20.24 -15.60
C TRP A 138 -20.00 21.19 -16.55
N GLY A 139 -18.67 21.09 -16.60
CA GLY A 139 -17.79 22.01 -17.34
C GLY A 139 -17.27 23.18 -16.51
N LEU A 140 -17.88 23.49 -15.36
CA LEU A 140 -17.36 24.53 -14.46
C LEU A 140 -16.09 24.05 -13.76
N ASP A 141 -15.19 24.98 -13.46
CA ASP A 141 -14.07 24.72 -12.56
C ASP A 141 -14.53 24.46 -11.12
N THR A 142 -13.64 23.93 -10.29
CA THR A 142 -13.96 23.52 -8.91
C THR A 142 -14.39 24.69 -8.01
N ALA A 143 -13.82 25.88 -8.20
CA ALA A 143 -14.16 27.06 -7.42
C ALA A 143 -15.55 27.60 -7.81
N ALA A 144 -15.81 27.72 -9.11
CA ALA A 144 -17.11 28.10 -9.65
C ALA A 144 -18.20 27.10 -9.28
N THR A 145 -17.90 25.80 -9.30
CA THR A 145 -18.81 24.72 -8.85
C THR A 145 -19.20 24.92 -7.40
N GLN A 146 -18.22 25.14 -6.51
CA GLN A 146 -18.49 25.36 -5.09
C GLN A 146 -19.38 26.58 -4.88
N GLU A 147 -19.08 27.71 -5.52
CA GLU A 147 -19.88 28.94 -5.41
C GLU A 147 -21.30 28.78 -5.94
N ALA A 148 -21.46 28.09 -7.07
CA ALA A 148 -22.78 27.82 -7.65
C ALA A 148 -23.65 26.98 -6.70
N ILE A 149 -23.08 25.92 -6.12
CA ILE A 149 -23.81 25.08 -5.14
C ILE A 149 -24.16 25.89 -3.89
N GLN A 150 -23.23 26.68 -3.34
CA GLN A 150 -23.49 27.51 -2.16
C GLN A 150 -24.62 28.52 -2.38
N ARG A 151 -24.70 29.12 -3.58
CA ARG A 151 -25.82 29.99 -3.98
C ARG A 151 -27.12 29.20 -4.13
N GLU A 152 -27.08 28.03 -4.77
CA GLU A 152 -28.27 27.18 -4.99
C GLU A 152 -28.90 26.69 -3.68
N VAL A 153 -28.08 26.35 -2.68
CA VAL A 153 -28.56 25.94 -1.35
C VAL A 153 -28.70 27.09 -0.36
N ASN A 154 -28.36 28.32 -0.77
CA ASN A 154 -28.39 29.54 0.04
C ASN A 154 -27.65 29.41 1.39
N ASP A 155 -26.45 28.83 1.39
CA ASP A 155 -25.58 28.73 2.58
C ASP A 155 -24.09 28.73 2.19
N GLU A 156 -23.42 29.85 2.46
CA GLU A 156 -21.98 30.02 2.19
C GLU A 156 -21.08 29.13 3.08
N ASN A 157 -21.62 28.58 4.18
CA ASN A 157 -20.87 27.71 5.08
C ASN A 157 -20.80 26.27 4.60
N VAL A 158 -21.60 25.88 3.61
CA VAL A 158 -21.54 24.55 2.98
C VAL A 158 -20.13 24.32 2.45
N LYS A 159 -19.60 23.13 2.72
CA LYS A 159 -18.30 22.69 2.21
C LYS A 159 -18.52 21.75 1.06
N VAL A 160 -17.77 21.95 -0.02
CA VAL A 160 -17.97 21.22 -1.28
C VAL A 160 -16.67 20.52 -1.64
N CYS A 161 -16.76 19.22 -1.89
CA CYS A 161 -15.77 18.44 -2.61
C CYS A 161 -16.24 18.28 -4.05
N SER A 162 -15.47 18.71 -5.02
CA SER A 162 -15.85 18.67 -6.44
C SER A 162 -14.70 18.28 -7.35
N ILE A 163 -15.06 17.79 -8.53
CA ILE A 163 -14.13 17.65 -9.66
C ILE A 163 -14.22 18.86 -10.58
N GLY A 164 -13.11 19.21 -11.22
CA GLY A 164 -13.09 20.14 -12.35
C GLY A 164 -13.15 19.42 -13.69
N PRO A 165 -12.95 20.13 -14.81
CA PRO A 165 -12.96 19.57 -16.16
C PRO A 165 -12.02 18.35 -16.35
N ALA A 166 -10.91 18.28 -15.63
CA ALA A 166 -10.01 17.12 -15.73
C ALA A 166 -10.69 15.82 -15.25
N GLY A 167 -11.46 15.88 -14.16
CA GLY A 167 -12.22 14.73 -13.67
C GLY A 167 -13.34 14.33 -14.64
N GLU A 168 -14.05 15.32 -15.17
CA GLU A 168 -15.12 15.13 -16.16
C GLU A 168 -14.62 14.47 -17.44
N ASN A 169 -13.44 14.88 -17.92
CA ASN A 169 -12.78 14.35 -19.11
C ASN A 169 -11.96 13.07 -18.84
N LEU A 170 -12.07 12.49 -17.64
CA LEU A 170 -11.41 11.24 -17.25
C LEU A 170 -9.87 11.30 -17.40
N VAL A 171 -9.26 12.43 -17.04
CA VAL A 171 -7.80 12.58 -16.96
C VAL A 171 -7.30 11.69 -15.81
N ARG A 172 -6.34 10.79 -16.08
CA ARG A 172 -5.91 9.79 -15.08
C ARG A 172 -5.17 10.38 -13.90
N ILE A 173 -4.71 11.61 -14.01
CA ILE A 173 -4.10 12.40 -12.94
C ILE A 173 -5.09 13.42 -12.34
N ALA A 174 -6.40 13.26 -12.56
CA ALA A 174 -7.42 14.12 -11.99
C ALA A 174 -7.61 13.88 -10.48
N CYS A 175 -7.81 14.97 -9.76
CA CYS A 175 -7.99 14.98 -8.31
C CYS A 175 -9.40 15.49 -7.92
N ILE A 176 -9.72 15.38 -6.63
CA ILE A 176 -10.94 15.94 -6.05
C ILE A 176 -10.54 17.10 -5.14
N ILE A 177 -11.17 18.25 -5.34
CA ILE A 177 -10.84 19.50 -4.65
C ILE A 177 -11.93 19.86 -3.66
N SER A 178 -11.51 20.17 -2.44
CA SER A 178 -12.30 20.71 -1.34
C SER A 178 -11.89 22.13 -1.03
N ASP A 179 -12.84 22.96 -0.58
CA ASP A 179 -12.58 24.33 -0.14
C ASP A 179 -11.84 25.18 -1.19
N LYS A 180 -12.03 24.90 -2.50
CA LYS A 180 -11.33 25.50 -3.67
C LYS A 180 -9.84 25.16 -3.87
N HIS A 181 -9.14 24.57 -2.89
CA HIS A 181 -7.66 24.41 -2.94
C HIS A 181 -7.09 23.20 -2.20
N ARG A 182 -7.91 22.51 -1.39
CA ARG A 182 -7.47 21.31 -0.66
C ARG A 182 -7.71 20.10 -1.54
N ALA A 183 -6.69 19.27 -1.75
CA ALA A 183 -6.78 18.19 -2.72
C ALA A 183 -6.77 16.80 -2.05
N ALA A 184 -7.74 15.96 -2.41
CA ALA A 184 -7.51 14.52 -2.49
C ALA A 184 -6.76 14.27 -3.82
N GLY A 185 -5.45 14.56 -3.76
CA GLY A 185 -4.65 14.96 -4.92
C GLY A 185 -4.29 13.85 -5.91
N ARG A 186 -3.92 12.66 -5.42
CA ARG A 186 -3.19 11.68 -6.23
C ARG A 186 -4.02 10.47 -6.62
N GLY A 187 -3.58 9.77 -7.67
CA GLY A 187 -4.10 8.45 -8.06
C GLY A 187 -5.33 8.47 -8.96
N GLY A 188 -5.75 9.63 -9.47
CA GLY A 188 -6.83 9.69 -10.46
C GLY A 188 -8.24 9.49 -9.92
N LEU A 189 -8.46 9.68 -8.61
CA LEU A 189 -9.79 9.49 -8.00
C LEU A 189 -10.81 10.52 -8.52
N GLY A 190 -10.36 11.68 -9.01
CA GLY A 190 -11.22 12.64 -9.73
C GLY A 190 -11.80 12.06 -11.03
N ALA A 191 -11.05 11.23 -11.75
CA ALA A 191 -11.57 10.55 -12.94
C ALA A 191 -12.56 9.44 -12.59
N VAL A 192 -12.39 8.75 -11.45
CA VAL A 192 -13.39 7.78 -10.95
C VAL A 192 -14.70 8.52 -10.64
N MET A 193 -14.61 9.64 -9.92
CA MET A 193 -15.77 10.48 -9.59
C MET A 193 -16.47 11.03 -10.85
N GLY A 194 -15.69 11.49 -11.84
CA GLY A 194 -16.21 11.95 -13.13
C GLY A 194 -16.82 10.84 -13.99
N PHE A 195 -16.22 9.65 -14.01
CA PHE A 195 -16.81 8.49 -14.70
C PHE A 195 -18.21 8.19 -14.17
N LYS A 196 -18.36 8.22 -12.85
CA LYS A 196 -19.64 8.03 -12.16
C LYS A 196 -20.67 9.14 -12.39
N ARG A 197 -20.30 10.20 -13.10
CA ARG A 197 -21.10 11.43 -13.32
C ARG A 197 -21.49 12.13 -12.01
N LEU A 198 -20.65 12.02 -10.98
CA LEU A 198 -20.83 12.74 -9.73
C LEU A 198 -19.94 13.99 -9.76
N LYS A 199 -20.53 15.17 -9.93
CA LYS A 199 -19.80 16.45 -10.02
C LYS A 199 -19.26 16.90 -8.67
N ALA A 200 -20.07 16.74 -7.61
CA ALA A 200 -19.70 17.23 -6.28
C ALA A 200 -20.43 16.48 -5.15
N ILE A 201 -19.86 16.59 -3.95
CA ILE A 201 -20.51 16.27 -2.68
C ILE A 201 -20.42 17.50 -1.77
N ALA A 202 -21.58 18.09 -1.51
CA ALA A 202 -21.74 19.26 -0.66
C ALA A 202 -22.26 18.83 0.71
N VAL A 203 -21.63 19.31 1.78
CA VAL A 203 -21.94 18.92 3.16
C VAL A 203 -22.15 20.13 4.04
N ARG A 204 -23.15 20.04 4.92
CA ARG A 204 -23.38 21.01 6.00
C ARG A 204 -23.84 20.29 7.25
N GLY A 205 -23.15 20.49 8.35
CA GLY A 205 -23.44 19.83 9.62
C GLY A 205 -23.42 20.78 10.79
N ARG A 206 -24.44 20.69 11.63
CA ARG A 206 -24.56 21.46 12.89
C ARG A 206 -24.48 20.61 14.15
N GLY A 207 -24.37 19.29 14.02
CA GLY A 207 -24.23 18.38 15.15
C GLY A 207 -22.88 18.47 15.87
N GLU A 208 -22.76 17.68 16.94
CA GLU A 208 -21.55 17.58 17.74
C GLU A 208 -20.99 16.16 17.71
N VAL A 209 -19.66 16.04 17.75
CA VAL A 209 -18.97 14.75 17.86
C VAL A 209 -18.63 14.48 19.32
N LYS A 210 -19.29 13.50 19.93
CA LYS A 210 -19.10 13.14 21.35
C LYS A 210 -17.94 12.16 21.51
N VAL A 211 -17.08 12.39 22.49
CA VAL A 211 -16.00 11.46 22.87
C VAL A 211 -16.38 10.62 24.09
N ALA A 212 -15.77 9.45 24.24
CA ALA A 212 -16.10 8.48 25.29
C ALA A 212 -15.70 8.96 26.69
N ASN A 213 -14.50 9.53 26.83
CA ASN A 213 -14.02 10.10 28.09
C ASN A 213 -13.56 11.55 27.90
N PRO A 214 -14.46 12.54 28.03
CA PRO A 214 -14.13 13.95 27.80
C PRO A 214 -12.98 14.49 28.66
N GLN A 215 -12.92 14.12 29.94
CA GLN A 215 -11.89 14.62 30.85
C GLN A 215 -10.49 14.10 30.48
N ALA A 216 -10.37 12.78 30.27
CA ALA A 216 -9.10 12.18 29.88
C ALA A 216 -8.67 12.64 28.48
N PHE A 217 -9.62 12.76 27.56
CA PHE A 217 -9.36 13.24 26.20
C PHE A 217 -8.83 14.68 26.20
N GLN A 218 -9.47 15.60 26.94
CA GLN A 218 -8.98 16.98 27.03
C GLN A 218 -7.58 17.09 27.64
N LYS A 219 -7.26 16.26 28.64
CA LYS A 219 -5.91 16.19 29.21
C LYS A 219 -4.88 15.77 28.16
N GLU A 220 -5.19 14.78 27.32
CA GLU A 220 -4.29 14.33 26.26
C GLU A 220 -4.19 15.34 25.10
N VAL A 221 -5.30 15.99 24.74
CA VAL A 221 -5.31 17.11 23.77
C VAL A 221 -4.37 18.22 24.23
N LYS A 222 -4.43 18.63 25.50
CA LYS A 222 -3.55 19.68 26.04
C LYS A 222 -2.07 19.29 25.92
N LYS A 223 -1.70 18.07 26.33
CA LYS A 223 -0.33 17.56 26.20
C LYS A 223 0.14 17.54 24.75
N THR A 224 -0.70 17.04 23.86
CA THR A 224 -0.39 16.97 22.43
C THR A 224 -0.14 18.38 21.85
N LEU A 225 -0.97 19.36 22.23
CA LEU A 225 -0.78 20.75 21.81
C LEU A 225 0.52 21.35 22.34
N GLU A 226 0.91 21.06 23.59
CA GLU A 226 2.18 21.51 24.17
C GLU A 226 3.38 20.98 23.35
N VAL A 227 3.38 19.69 23.01
CA VAL A 227 4.43 19.08 22.17
C VAL A 227 4.47 19.71 20.78
N LEU A 228 3.31 19.87 20.11
CA LEU A 228 3.25 20.47 18.78
C LEU A 228 3.73 21.92 18.76
N ARG A 229 3.39 22.72 19.78
CA ARG A 229 3.80 24.13 19.88
C ARG A 229 5.27 24.29 20.27
N GLY A 230 5.79 23.37 21.08
CA GLY A 230 7.19 23.40 21.53
C GLY A 230 8.20 22.92 20.49
N ASN A 231 7.77 22.17 19.47
CA ASN A 231 8.64 21.68 18.40
C ASN A 231 8.94 22.79 17.37
N PRO A 232 10.19 22.96 16.92
CA PRO A 232 10.57 24.06 16.02
C PRO A 232 9.92 23.97 14.62
N ILE A 233 9.59 22.77 14.15
CA ILE A 233 9.00 22.61 12.82
C ILE A 233 7.48 22.84 12.87
N THR A 234 6.78 22.16 13.79
CA THR A 234 5.32 22.27 13.90
C THR A 234 4.85 23.54 14.63
N GLY A 235 5.69 24.10 15.49
CA GLY A 235 5.44 25.33 16.24
C GLY A 235 5.89 26.59 15.52
N ASP A 236 6.83 26.50 14.57
CA ASP A 236 7.37 27.66 13.84
C ASP A 236 7.48 27.44 12.32
N SER A 237 8.41 26.60 11.83
CA SER A 237 8.80 26.58 10.41
C SER A 237 7.62 26.37 9.45
N LEU A 238 6.77 25.37 9.70
CA LEU A 238 5.56 25.12 8.89
C LEU A 238 4.57 26.29 8.98
N GLY A 239 4.45 26.87 10.17
CA GLY A 239 3.59 28.01 10.42
C GLY A 239 4.09 29.25 9.69
N ARG A 240 5.39 29.50 9.64
CA ARG A 240 6.01 30.70 9.02
C ARG A 240 6.09 30.56 7.50
N TYR A 241 6.73 29.50 7.00
CA TYR A 241 7.08 29.35 5.59
C TYR A 241 6.19 28.35 4.83
N GLY A 242 5.20 27.74 5.49
CA GLY A 242 4.43 26.66 4.90
C GLY A 242 5.28 25.41 4.70
N THR A 243 4.87 24.50 3.81
CA THR A 243 5.67 23.32 3.48
C THR A 243 6.94 23.67 2.68
N ALA A 244 6.95 24.83 2.01
CA ALA A 244 8.04 25.31 1.17
C ALA A 244 9.36 25.57 1.92
N PHE A 245 9.35 25.56 3.27
CA PHE A 245 10.58 25.57 4.07
C PHE A 245 11.54 24.41 3.71
N LEU A 246 11.01 23.33 3.12
CA LEU A 246 11.78 22.18 2.68
C LEU A 246 12.69 22.46 1.48
N VAL A 247 12.42 23.48 0.65
CA VAL A 247 13.17 23.73 -0.59
C VAL A 247 14.67 23.83 -0.31
N HIS A 248 15.09 24.69 0.61
CA HIS A 248 16.50 24.83 0.94
C HIS A 248 17.11 23.59 1.58
N LEU A 249 16.39 22.95 2.50
CA LEU A 249 16.90 21.78 3.22
C LEU A 249 17.15 20.60 2.27
N VAL A 250 16.19 20.32 1.38
CA VAL A 250 16.27 19.21 0.43
C VAL A 250 17.28 19.51 -0.67
N ASN A 251 17.35 20.77 -1.14
CA ASN A 251 18.33 21.20 -2.15
C ASN A 251 19.76 21.10 -1.61
N LYS A 252 19.98 21.56 -0.38
CA LYS A 252 21.29 21.46 0.29
C LYS A 252 21.71 20.01 0.54
N ALA A 253 20.75 19.13 0.80
CA ALA A 253 21.00 17.69 0.91
C ALA A 253 21.35 17.01 -0.43
N GLY A 254 21.19 17.70 -1.57
CA GLY A 254 21.49 17.16 -2.90
C GLY A 254 20.47 16.14 -3.39
N ILE A 255 19.23 16.22 -2.89
CA ILE A 255 18.14 15.31 -3.27
C ILE A 255 16.88 16.07 -3.71
N PHE A 256 17.01 17.33 -4.12
CA PHE A 256 15.92 18.13 -4.67
C PHE A 256 15.88 17.93 -6.19
N PRO A 257 14.95 17.12 -6.73
CA PRO A 257 15.04 16.72 -8.12
C PRO A 257 14.83 17.92 -9.05
N ALA A 258 15.70 18.07 -10.04
CA ALA A 258 15.56 19.08 -11.08
C ALA A 258 15.67 18.43 -12.46
N TYR A 259 15.01 19.06 -13.44
CA TYR A 259 15.03 18.64 -14.85
C TYR A 259 14.70 17.14 -15.03
N ASN A 260 13.51 16.73 -14.58
CA ASN A 260 13.04 15.35 -14.55
C ASN A 260 13.96 14.40 -13.73
N PHE A 261 14.41 14.79 -12.54
CA PHE A 261 15.34 13.96 -11.75
C PHE A 261 16.68 13.66 -12.46
N THR A 262 17.13 14.46 -13.42
CA THR A 262 18.50 14.31 -13.95
C THR A 262 19.54 14.94 -13.00
N ARG A 263 19.10 15.85 -12.13
CA ARG A 263 19.91 16.55 -11.13
C ARG A 263 19.26 16.49 -9.75
N GLY A 264 20.08 16.51 -8.70
CA GLY A 264 19.65 16.53 -7.29
C GLY A 264 19.81 17.89 -6.62
N VAL A 265 20.33 18.89 -7.35
CA VAL A 265 20.47 20.27 -6.91
C VAL A 265 19.90 21.17 -8.01
N TYR A 266 19.13 22.17 -7.61
CA TYR A 266 18.66 23.24 -8.48
C TYR A 266 19.33 24.56 -8.10
N GLU A 267 19.93 25.20 -9.09
CA GLU A 267 20.70 26.44 -8.98
C GLU A 267 19.86 27.63 -8.49
N GLU A 268 18.60 27.71 -8.92
CA GLU A 268 17.68 28.83 -8.61
C GLU A 268 16.70 28.47 -7.48
N ALA A 269 17.08 27.57 -6.57
CA ALA A 269 16.21 27.15 -5.46
C ALA A 269 15.77 28.31 -4.54
N GLU A 270 16.56 29.39 -4.46
CA GLU A 270 16.23 30.63 -3.73
C GLU A 270 15.01 31.37 -4.31
N GLU A 271 14.74 31.24 -5.60
CA GLU A 271 13.60 31.93 -6.23
C GLU A 271 12.26 31.23 -5.99
N VAL A 272 12.30 29.99 -5.50
CA VAL A 272 11.12 29.15 -5.29
C VAL A 272 10.96 28.69 -3.84
N CYS A 273 11.76 29.21 -2.91
CA CYS A 273 11.73 28.81 -1.51
C CYS A 273 10.58 29.43 -0.70
N GLY A 274 10.34 28.88 0.50
CA GLY A 274 9.28 29.36 1.38
C GLY A 274 9.52 30.78 1.91
N GLU A 275 10.78 31.18 2.08
CA GLU A 275 11.22 32.51 2.45
C GLU A 275 10.80 33.53 1.38
N ARG A 276 11.15 33.27 0.10
CA ARG A 276 10.75 34.12 -1.04
C ARG A 276 9.22 34.29 -1.10
N ILE A 277 8.46 33.21 -1.01
CA ILE A 277 6.98 33.27 -1.01
C ILE A 277 6.45 34.10 0.16
N THR A 278 7.05 33.95 1.34
CA THR A 278 6.64 34.65 2.56
C THR A 278 6.90 36.16 2.45
N GLU A 279 8.03 36.54 1.87
CA GLU A 279 8.43 37.94 1.72
C GLU A 279 7.63 38.69 0.64
N SER A 280 7.38 38.05 -0.50
CA SER A 280 6.86 38.76 -1.69
C SER A 280 5.41 38.45 -2.06
N MET A 281 4.83 37.35 -1.57
CA MET A 281 3.52 36.88 -2.04
C MET A 281 2.51 36.63 -0.91
N LEU A 282 2.95 36.39 0.33
CA LEU A 282 2.06 35.95 1.40
C LEU A 282 1.10 37.06 1.85
N VAL A 283 -0.20 36.79 1.75
CA VAL A 283 -1.26 37.64 2.31
C VAL A 283 -1.50 37.27 3.77
N ARG A 284 -1.77 35.98 4.03
CA ARG A 284 -1.97 35.44 5.39
C ARG A 284 -1.86 33.93 5.44
N ARG A 285 -1.80 33.42 6.66
CA ARG A 285 -1.78 32.00 6.97
C ARG A 285 -3.20 31.43 7.07
N LEU A 286 -3.37 30.18 6.64
CA LEU A 286 -4.62 29.43 6.70
C LEU A 286 -4.43 28.15 7.51
N SER A 287 -5.47 27.77 8.26
CA SER A 287 -5.51 26.53 9.03
C SER A 287 -6.64 25.61 8.57
N CYS A 288 -6.41 24.30 8.67
CA CYS A 288 -7.49 23.33 8.70
C CYS A 288 -8.18 23.37 10.08
N PHE A 289 -9.31 22.68 10.22
CA PHE A 289 -9.99 22.56 11.50
C PHE A 289 -9.06 22.02 12.61
N ALA A 290 -9.19 22.59 13.81
CA ALA A 290 -8.44 22.25 15.04
C ALA A 290 -6.90 22.22 14.89
N CYS A 291 -6.33 22.89 13.88
CA CYS A 291 -4.90 22.81 13.57
C CYS A 291 -4.11 23.98 14.19
N PRO A 292 -3.18 23.74 15.14
CA PRO A 292 -2.33 24.79 15.71
C PRO A 292 -1.17 25.20 14.79
N ILE A 293 -0.83 24.37 13.79
CA ILE A 293 0.32 24.56 12.90
C ILE A 293 0.05 25.65 11.86
N ALA A 294 -1.18 25.70 11.35
CA ALA A 294 -1.63 26.66 10.33
C ALA A 294 -0.66 26.77 9.12
N CYS A 295 -0.36 25.66 8.45
CA CYS A 295 0.63 25.60 7.35
C CYS A 295 0.15 26.17 6.01
N GLY A 296 -1.16 26.33 5.80
CA GLY A 296 -1.71 26.76 4.51
C GLY A 296 -1.36 28.20 4.21
N ARG A 297 -1.07 28.53 2.96
CA ARG A 297 -0.69 29.88 2.52
C ARG A 297 -1.81 30.47 1.68
N LEU A 298 -2.24 31.68 1.97
CA LEU A 298 -3.00 32.51 1.04
C LEU A 298 -2.01 33.50 0.43
N ILE A 299 -1.80 33.41 -0.87
CA ILE A 299 -0.80 34.21 -1.59
C ILE A 299 -1.48 35.14 -2.59
N LYS A 300 -0.78 36.21 -2.92
CA LYS A 300 -1.12 37.19 -3.92
C LYS A 300 0.03 37.26 -4.93
N TYR A 301 -0.29 37.19 -6.22
CA TYR A 301 0.70 37.14 -7.29
C TYR A 301 0.19 37.84 -8.53
N THR A 302 1.10 38.23 -9.42
CA THR A 302 0.78 38.89 -10.68
C THR A 302 1.32 38.07 -11.83
N TYR A 303 0.44 37.62 -12.72
CA TYR A 303 0.82 36.88 -13.93
C TYR A 303 0.22 37.57 -15.15
N GLN A 304 1.07 37.87 -16.15
CA GLN A 304 0.68 38.61 -17.37
C GLN A 304 -0.10 39.91 -17.08
N GLY A 305 0.30 40.64 -16.03
CA GLY A 305 -0.32 41.90 -15.63
C GLY A 305 -1.64 41.76 -14.85
N VAL A 306 -2.12 40.53 -14.61
CA VAL A 306 -3.33 40.27 -13.82
C VAL A 306 -2.94 39.82 -12.42
N GLU A 307 -3.42 40.56 -11.44
CA GLU A 307 -3.25 40.25 -10.02
C GLU A 307 -4.31 39.23 -9.56
N LYS A 308 -3.88 38.20 -8.83
CA LYS A 308 -4.74 37.11 -8.34
C LYS A 308 -4.41 36.77 -6.90
N VAL A 309 -5.39 36.19 -6.21
CA VAL A 309 -5.25 35.65 -4.85
C VAL A 309 -5.67 34.19 -4.85
N THR A 310 -4.79 33.31 -4.41
CA THR A 310 -5.05 31.86 -4.32
C THR A 310 -4.38 31.26 -3.10
N SER A 311 -4.56 29.95 -2.89
CA SER A 311 -3.88 29.21 -1.84
C SER A 311 -2.87 28.20 -2.37
N GLY A 312 -1.83 27.95 -1.56
CA GLY A 312 -0.63 27.23 -1.99
C GLY A 312 0.38 28.18 -2.64
N PRO A 313 1.29 27.69 -3.48
CA PRO A 313 1.56 26.27 -3.71
C PRO A 313 2.20 25.60 -2.48
N GLU A 314 1.96 24.30 -2.31
CA GLU A 314 2.71 23.48 -1.35
C GLU A 314 4.08 23.09 -1.94
N TYR A 315 5.04 22.66 -1.11
CA TYR A 315 6.39 22.24 -1.51
C TYR A 315 6.43 21.33 -2.74
N GLU A 316 5.61 20.28 -2.74
CA GLU A 316 5.53 19.32 -3.84
C GLU A 316 5.04 19.97 -5.15
N SER A 317 4.14 20.95 -5.05
CA SER A 317 3.61 21.66 -6.21
C SER A 317 4.64 22.66 -6.75
N ILE A 318 5.37 23.34 -5.86
CA ILE A 318 6.50 24.21 -6.22
C ILE A 318 7.54 23.40 -7.00
N TRP A 319 7.95 22.26 -6.45
CA TRP A 319 8.92 21.37 -7.09
C TRP A 319 8.45 20.90 -8.47
N ALA A 320 7.27 20.29 -8.53
CA ALA A 320 6.80 19.61 -9.73
C ALA A 320 6.60 20.58 -10.90
N LEU A 321 6.02 21.75 -10.62
CA LEU A 321 5.71 22.78 -11.61
C LEU A 321 6.90 23.72 -11.89
N GLY A 322 7.91 23.70 -11.03
CA GLY A 322 9.08 24.58 -11.08
C GLY A 322 10.37 23.80 -11.41
N PRO A 323 11.26 23.55 -10.42
CA PRO A 323 12.56 22.91 -10.61
C PRO A 323 12.55 21.61 -11.43
N ASN A 324 11.54 20.75 -11.28
CA ASN A 324 11.46 19.52 -12.08
C ASN A 324 11.29 19.81 -13.58
N CYS A 325 10.67 20.94 -13.92
CA CYS A 325 10.51 21.47 -15.27
C CYS A 325 11.58 22.54 -15.62
N GLY A 326 12.55 22.78 -14.74
CA GLY A 326 13.59 23.81 -14.92
C GLY A 326 13.08 25.25 -14.82
N ILE A 327 11.98 25.49 -14.12
CA ILE A 327 11.31 26.80 -14.01
C ILE A 327 11.53 27.39 -12.62
N SER A 328 11.99 28.64 -12.56
CA SER A 328 12.19 29.43 -11.34
C SER A 328 11.17 30.58 -11.15
N ASP A 329 10.37 30.89 -12.18
CA ASP A 329 9.35 31.95 -12.10
C ASP A 329 8.20 31.56 -11.15
N ILE A 330 8.26 32.06 -9.92
CA ILE A 330 7.31 31.74 -8.87
C ILE A 330 5.88 32.23 -9.16
N ASN A 331 5.70 33.29 -9.97
CA ASN A 331 4.37 33.76 -10.36
C ASN A 331 3.75 32.81 -11.38
N ALA A 332 4.53 32.30 -12.34
CA ALA A 332 4.06 31.27 -13.29
C ALA A 332 3.73 29.96 -12.57
N ILE A 333 4.54 29.56 -11.58
CA ILE A 333 4.28 28.39 -10.73
C ILE A 333 2.99 28.57 -9.93
N ALA A 334 2.75 29.76 -9.35
CA ALA A 334 1.53 30.08 -8.62
C ALA A 334 0.29 30.05 -9.53
N GLU A 335 0.38 30.60 -10.74
CA GLU A 335 -0.68 30.53 -11.76
C GLU A 335 -1.00 29.08 -12.13
N ALA A 336 0.02 28.27 -12.41
CA ALA A 336 -0.17 26.87 -12.77
C ALA A 336 -0.78 26.05 -11.61
N ASN A 337 -0.39 26.31 -10.37
CA ASN A 337 -0.99 25.70 -9.19
C ASN A 337 -2.47 26.09 -9.03
N ASP A 338 -2.82 27.37 -9.21
CA ASP A 338 -4.21 27.84 -9.17
C ASP A 338 -5.06 27.15 -10.25
N LEU A 339 -4.53 27.03 -11.47
CA LEU A 339 -5.19 26.32 -12.56
C LEU A 339 -5.31 24.82 -12.28
N CYS A 340 -4.32 24.16 -11.70
CA CYS A 340 -4.43 22.76 -11.29
C CYS A 340 -5.57 22.57 -10.27
N ASN A 341 -5.72 23.48 -9.30
CA ASN A 341 -6.84 23.45 -8.35
C ASN A 341 -8.18 23.62 -9.06
N LYS A 342 -8.30 24.62 -9.95
CA LYS A 342 -9.53 24.88 -10.72
C LYS A 342 -9.92 23.72 -11.63
N MET A 343 -8.94 23.19 -12.36
CA MET A 343 -9.15 22.10 -13.32
C MET A 343 -9.30 20.74 -12.65
N GLY A 344 -8.82 20.59 -11.41
CA GLY A 344 -8.82 19.34 -10.67
C GLY A 344 -7.71 18.39 -11.13
N ILE A 345 -6.45 18.85 -11.17
CA ILE A 345 -5.27 18.09 -11.60
C ILE A 345 -4.27 17.91 -10.44
N ASP A 346 -3.68 16.72 -10.31
CA ASP A 346 -2.54 16.45 -9.43
C ASP A 346 -1.29 17.20 -9.92
N THR A 347 -0.82 18.18 -9.15
CA THR A 347 0.37 18.98 -9.49
C THR A 347 1.63 18.13 -9.60
N ILE A 348 1.78 17.10 -8.75
CA ILE A 348 2.95 16.21 -8.73
C ILE A 348 3.01 15.42 -10.03
N SER A 349 1.91 14.73 -10.35
CA SER A 349 1.86 13.88 -11.53
C SER A 349 1.92 14.67 -12.83
N PHE A 350 1.27 15.84 -12.89
CA PHE A 350 1.36 16.73 -14.05
C PHE A 350 2.80 17.24 -14.27
N GLY A 351 3.43 17.81 -13.24
CA GLY A 351 4.77 18.38 -13.34
C GLY A 351 5.86 17.33 -13.60
N ASN A 352 5.71 16.12 -13.05
CA ASN A 352 6.58 14.99 -13.35
C ASN A 352 6.44 14.54 -14.81
N ALA A 353 5.22 14.32 -15.30
CA ALA A 353 4.99 13.94 -16.69
C ALA A 353 5.44 15.03 -17.69
N LEU A 354 5.29 16.31 -17.34
CA LEU A 354 5.78 17.43 -18.15
C LEU A 354 7.30 17.47 -18.22
N GLY A 355 8.00 17.35 -17.08
CA GLY A 355 9.45 17.26 -17.05
C GLY A 355 9.97 16.07 -17.89
N PHE A 356 9.28 14.93 -17.82
CA PHE A 356 9.58 13.77 -18.66
C PHE A 356 9.42 14.06 -20.16
N LEU A 357 8.35 14.75 -20.57
CA LEU A 357 8.16 15.15 -21.97
C LEU A 357 9.21 16.17 -22.44
N MET A 358 9.60 17.13 -21.59
CA MET A 358 10.68 18.07 -21.88
C MET A 358 12.01 17.34 -22.11
N GLU A 359 12.29 16.30 -21.32
CA GLU A 359 13.46 15.45 -21.54
C GLU A 359 13.36 14.62 -22.83
N CYS A 360 12.19 14.03 -23.11
CA CYS A 360 11.96 13.28 -24.34
C CYS A 360 12.13 14.16 -25.58
N SER A 361 11.63 15.40 -25.53
CA SER A 361 11.81 16.43 -26.55
C SER A 361 13.30 16.71 -26.76
N LYS A 362 14.05 17.01 -25.68
CA LYS A 362 15.51 17.26 -25.72
C LYS A 362 16.30 16.08 -26.31
N ARG A 363 15.87 14.84 -26.07
CA ARG A 363 16.52 13.60 -26.58
C ARG A 363 16.05 13.19 -27.98
N GLY A 364 15.14 13.95 -28.62
CA GLY A 364 14.56 13.60 -29.93
C GLY A 364 13.66 12.36 -29.90
N ILE A 365 13.17 11.96 -28.73
CA ILE A 365 12.30 10.78 -28.55
C ILE A 365 10.89 11.10 -29.08
N LEU A 366 10.38 12.32 -28.86
CA LEU A 366 9.07 12.74 -29.39
C LEU A 366 9.04 12.71 -30.92
N ASP A 367 10.12 13.17 -31.57
CA ASP A 367 10.23 13.15 -33.02
C ASP A 367 10.15 11.72 -33.56
N LYS A 368 10.90 10.79 -32.96
CA LYS A 368 10.89 9.36 -33.32
C LYS A 368 9.54 8.70 -33.12
N ALA A 369 8.77 9.15 -32.13
CA ALA A 369 7.44 8.64 -31.82
C ALA A 369 6.31 9.32 -32.63
N GLY A 370 6.63 10.21 -33.57
CA GLY A 370 5.63 10.88 -34.42
C GLY A 370 4.94 12.09 -33.76
N TYR A 371 5.56 12.67 -32.74
CA TYR A 371 5.07 13.83 -31.98
C TYR A 371 5.92 15.09 -32.19
N SER A 372 6.58 15.21 -33.36
CA SER A 372 7.52 16.31 -33.67
C SER A 372 6.89 17.71 -33.69
N GLN A 373 5.56 17.80 -33.77
CA GLN A 373 4.81 19.04 -33.60
C GLN A 373 4.90 19.60 -32.16
N PHE A 374 5.21 18.76 -31.17
CA PHE A 374 5.29 19.14 -29.77
C PHE A 374 6.74 19.42 -29.37
N LYS A 375 7.15 20.68 -29.48
CA LYS A 375 8.46 21.15 -29.02
C LYS A 375 8.36 21.70 -27.61
N LEU A 376 8.86 20.93 -26.66
CA LEU A 376 8.87 21.28 -25.23
C LEU A 376 10.31 21.48 -24.77
N SER A 377 10.54 22.53 -23.97
CA SER A 377 11.84 22.87 -23.44
C SER A 377 11.75 23.09 -21.94
N PHE A 378 12.75 22.62 -21.21
CA PHE A 378 12.92 23.01 -19.81
C PHE A 378 13.03 24.54 -19.68
N GLY A 379 12.45 25.10 -18.63
CA GLY A 379 12.45 26.53 -18.34
C GLY A 379 11.40 27.37 -19.07
N ASP A 380 10.52 26.77 -19.89
CA ASP A 380 9.42 27.51 -20.53
C ASP A 380 8.26 27.80 -19.57
N SER A 381 8.42 28.85 -18.76
CA SER A 381 7.40 29.29 -17.80
C SER A 381 6.11 29.82 -18.45
N LYS A 382 6.17 30.25 -19.71
CA LYS A 382 5.01 30.83 -20.42
C LYS A 382 4.06 29.74 -20.90
N ALA A 383 4.57 28.58 -21.29
CA ALA A 383 3.76 27.46 -21.73
C ALA A 383 3.02 26.76 -20.57
N LEU A 384 3.57 26.83 -19.35
CA LEU A 384 3.13 26.03 -18.21
C LEU A 384 1.62 26.18 -17.89
N PRO A 385 1.05 27.39 -17.68
CA PRO A 385 -0.39 27.55 -17.42
C PRO A 385 -1.28 26.98 -18.54
N LYS A 386 -0.89 27.19 -19.81
CA LYS A 386 -1.63 26.70 -20.96
C LYS A 386 -1.69 25.17 -20.99
N LEU A 387 -0.57 24.50 -20.68
CA LEU A 387 -0.48 23.05 -20.67
C LEU A 387 -1.35 22.40 -19.59
N VAL A 388 -1.56 23.08 -18.45
CA VAL A 388 -2.52 22.61 -17.43
C VAL A 388 -3.94 22.55 -18.00
N ILE A 389 -4.37 23.61 -18.69
CA ILE A 389 -5.70 23.71 -19.30
C ILE A 389 -5.86 22.66 -20.42
N GLU A 390 -4.89 22.57 -21.33
CA GLU A 390 -4.89 21.58 -22.41
C GLU A 390 -4.96 20.15 -21.86
N THR A 391 -4.28 19.87 -20.74
CA THR A 391 -4.34 18.56 -20.07
C THR A 391 -5.73 18.26 -19.53
N ALA A 392 -6.37 19.23 -18.88
CA ALA A 392 -7.73 19.09 -18.37
C ALA A 392 -8.74 18.81 -19.49
N GLN A 393 -8.53 19.41 -20.66
CA GLN A 393 -9.39 19.29 -21.83
C GLN A 393 -9.02 18.12 -22.74
N LYS A 394 -7.88 17.45 -22.49
CA LYS A 394 -7.30 16.45 -23.40
C LYS A 394 -7.14 16.98 -24.82
N GLU A 395 -6.53 18.14 -24.94
CA GLU A 395 -6.19 18.79 -26.21
C GLU A 395 -4.67 18.86 -26.41
N GLY A 396 -4.21 18.93 -27.65
CA GLY A 396 -2.78 19.09 -27.96
C GLY A 396 -1.87 18.10 -27.22
N VAL A 397 -0.83 18.63 -26.56
CA VAL A 397 0.09 17.88 -25.69
C VAL A 397 -0.64 17.31 -24.47
N GLY A 398 -1.68 18.00 -24.01
CA GLY A 398 -2.50 17.60 -22.87
C GLY A 398 -3.10 16.20 -22.98
N LYS A 399 -3.34 15.69 -24.21
CA LYS A 399 -3.73 14.28 -24.42
C LYS A 399 -2.70 13.32 -23.83
N LEU A 400 -1.42 13.57 -24.10
CA LEU A 400 -0.31 12.75 -23.61
C LEU A 400 -0.15 12.87 -22.10
N LEU A 401 -0.15 14.09 -21.58
CA LEU A 401 -0.04 14.37 -20.14
C LEU A 401 -1.19 13.75 -19.33
N SER A 402 -2.39 13.67 -19.92
CA SER A 402 -3.57 13.17 -19.23
C SER A 402 -3.53 11.69 -18.86
N GLU A 403 -2.61 10.91 -19.43
CA GLU A 403 -2.51 9.46 -19.27
C GLU A 403 -1.61 9.03 -18.09
N GLY A 404 -0.81 9.97 -17.56
CA GLY A 404 0.24 9.72 -16.57
C GLY A 404 1.53 9.17 -17.21
N VAL A 405 2.65 9.35 -16.52
CA VAL A 405 4.00 9.13 -17.06
C VAL A 405 4.26 7.68 -17.44
N ALA A 406 3.66 6.71 -16.75
CA ALA A 406 3.91 5.29 -17.01
C ALA A 406 3.22 4.75 -18.27
N ARG A 407 2.07 5.31 -18.65
CA ARG A 407 1.43 4.99 -19.95
C ARG A 407 2.14 5.73 -21.07
N LEU A 408 2.43 7.00 -20.80
CA LEU A 408 3.14 7.87 -21.72
C LEU A 408 4.52 7.31 -22.09
N SER A 409 5.31 6.87 -21.11
CA SER A 409 6.65 6.35 -21.34
C SER A 409 6.66 5.07 -22.17
N ARG A 410 5.73 4.15 -21.91
CA ARG A 410 5.54 2.94 -22.74
C ARG A 410 5.14 3.27 -24.18
N ALA A 411 4.28 4.27 -24.37
CA ALA A 411 3.90 4.71 -25.71
C ALA A 411 5.07 5.33 -26.50
N LEU A 412 6.06 5.89 -25.80
CA LEU A 412 7.25 6.52 -26.39
C LEU A 412 8.48 5.59 -26.41
N GLY A 413 8.42 4.40 -25.81
CA GLY A 413 9.57 3.51 -25.64
C GLY A 413 10.69 4.10 -24.77
N ALA A 414 10.32 4.84 -23.72
CA ALA A 414 11.23 5.60 -22.85
C ALA A 414 11.01 5.33 -21.35
N GLU A 415 10.62 4.10 -20.99
CA GLU A 415 10.34 3.68 -19.61
C GLU A 415 11.52 3.87 -18.66
N GLU A 416 12.76 3.78 -19.15
CA GLU A 416 13.98 3.82 -18.34
C GLU A 416 14.17 5.14 -17.58
N ILE A 417 13.67 6.25 -18.14
CA ILE A 417 13.81 7.61 -17.59
C ILE A 417 12.51 8.15 -16.97
N ALA A 418 11.46 7.34 -16.93
CA ALA A 418 10.15 7.74 -16.41
C ALA A 418 10.11 7.60 -14.89
N ALA A 419 10.09 8.72 -14.15
CA ALA A 419 10.17 8.73 -12.69
C ALA A 419 8.85 8.31 -12.01
N HIS A 420 8.55 7.02 -11.98
CA HIS A 420 7.36 6.46 -11.33
C HIS A 420 7.59 5.11 -10.64
N VAL A 421 6.72 4.75 -9.69
CA VAL A 421 6.62 3.39 -9.14
C VAL A 421 5.16 2.95 -9.17
N LYS A 422 4.89 1.75 -9.71
CA LYS A 422 3.53 1.21 -9.93
C LYS A 422 2.59 2.18 -10.68
N GLY A 423 3.15 2.94 -11.62
CA GLY A 423 2.42 3.92 -12.40
C GLY A 423 2.23 5.29 -11.75
N LEU A 424 2.53 5.46 -10.46
CA LEU A 424 2.43 6.75 -9.77
C LEU A 424 3.75 7.50 -9.85
N GLU A 425 3.70 8.74 -10.31
CA GLU A 425 4.83 9.66 -10.42
C GLU A 425 5.53 9.87 -9.07
N LEU A 426 6.86 9.91 -9.07
CA LEU A 426 7.64 10.17 -7.87
C LEU A 426 7.49 11.64 -7.42
N PRO A 427 7.47 11.89 -6.09
CA PRO A 427 7.46 13.23 -5.51
C PRO A 427 8.88 13.82 -5.36
N ALA A 428 8.97 15.00 -4.74
CA ALA A 428 10.13 15.90 -4.70
C ALA A 428 11.37 15.44 -3.90
N TYR A 429 11.65 14.14 -3.80
CA TYR A 429 12.86 13.62 -3.15
C TYR A 429 13.54 12.60 -4.04
N ASP A 430 14.80 12.85 -4.41
CA ASP A 430 15.58 11.94 -5.23
C ASP A 430 15.99 10.70 -4.41
N PRO A 431 15.53 9.49 -4.78
CA PRO A 431 15.79 8.28 -4.01
C PRO A 431 17.27 7.87 -4.05
N ARG A 432 18.09 8.40 -4.96
CA ARG A 432 19.53 8.07 -5.01
C ARG A 432 20.26 8.60 -3.79
N GLY A 433 19.89 9.77 -3.27
CA GLY A 433 20.53 10.33 -2.07
C GLY A 433 19.79 10.05 -0.76
N ALA A 434 18.73 9.23 -0.75
CA ALA A 434 17.97 8.86 0.45
C ALA A 434 17.46 7.42 0.36
N LYS A 435 18.23 6.45 0.89
CA LYS A 435 18.00 5.01 0.69
C LYS A 435 16.73 4.50 1.37
N GLY A 436 16.38 5.06 2.52
CA GLY A 436 15.09 4.78 3.15
C GLY A 436 13.94 5.21 2.24
N MET A 437 14.03 6.40 1.65
CA MET A 437 12.97 6.92 0.77
C MET A 437 12.86 6.10 -0.52
N ALA A 438 14.00 5.62 -1.04
CA ALA A 438 14.05 4.69 -2.16
C ALA A 438 13.20 3.43 -1.90
N LEU A 439 13.38 2.79 -0.73
CA LEU A 439 12.57 1.65 -0.31
C LEU A 439 11.10 2.03 -0.06
N ALA A 440 10.84 3.18 0.54
CA ALA A 440 9.48 3.67 0.79
C ALA A 440 8.69 3.85 -0.50
N TYR A 441 9.32 4.37 -1.56
CA TYR A 441 8.71 4.44 -2.89
C TYR A 441 8.48 3.05 -3.48
N ALA A 442 9.50 2.20 -3.49
CA ALA A 442 9.44 0.86 -4.05
C ALA A 442 8.28 0.05 -3.45
N THR A 443 8.12 0.08 -2.13
CA THR A 443 7.19 -0.79 -1.38
C THR A 443 5.82 -0.18 -1.06
N SER A 444 5.57 1.08 -1.44
CA SER A 444 4.30 1.75 -1.19
C SER A 444 3.13 1.05 -1.89
N ASN A 445 2.10 0.71 -1.13
CA ASN A 445 0.87 0.07 -1.63
C ASN A 445 0.07 0.91 -2.65
N ARG A 446 0.35 2.21 -2.79
CA ARG A 446 -0.35 3.07 -3.77
C ARG A 446 0.55 3.54 -4.93
N GLY A 447 1.76 2.99 -5.03
CA GLY A 447 2.81 3.50 -5.92
C GLY A 447 3.67 4.59 -5.29
N GLY A 448 4.59 5.15 -6.07
CA GLY A 448 5.67 6.03 -5.65
C GLY A 448 5.21 7.25 -4.83
N CYS A 449 5.27 7.15 -3.50
CA CYS A 449 4.73 8.18 -2.62
C CYS A 449 5.48 8.27 -1.28
N HIS A 450 5.91 9.49 -0.95
CA HIS A 450 6.69 9.79 0.25
C HIS A 450 5.86 9.70 1.54
N LEU A 451 4.53 9.76 1.46
CA LEU A 451 3.67 9.80 2.66
C LEU A 451 3.34 8.41 3.21
N ARG A 452 3.66 7.30 2.55
CA ARG A 452 3.46 5.98 3.18
C ARG A 452 4.49 5.74 4.29
N ALA A 453 5.74 6.12 4.05
CA ALA A 453 6.75 6.26 5.08
C ALA A 453 7.56 7.52 4.78
N TYR A 454 7.37 8.57 5.59
CA TYR A 454 8.05 9.85 5.39
C TYR A 454 9.41 9.87 6.09
N VAL A 455 10.31 8.99 5.66
CA VAL A 455 11.65 8.84 6.27
C VAL A 455 12.53 10.09 6.12
N VAL A 456 12.21 11.01 5.20
CA VAL A 456 12.85 12.33 5.07
C VAL A 456 12.88 13.08 6.40
N MET A 457 11.90 12.87 7.29
CA MET A 457 11.95 13.49 8.61
C MET A 457 13.19 13.10 9.41
N SER A 458 13.65 11.85 9.34
CA SER A 458 14.84 11.39 10.05
C SER A 458 16.09 11.50 9.18
N GLU A 459 15.98 11.20 7.87
CA GLU A 459 17.09 11.23 6.91
C GLU A 459 17.61 12.64 6.62
N ILE A 460 16.74 13.66 6.66
CA ILE A 460 17.07 15.03 6.25
C ILE A 460 16.79 16.03 7.37
N LEU A 461 15.62 15.95 8.01
CA LEU A 461 15.22 16.93 9.04
C LEU A 461 15.81 16.62 10.42
N GLY A 462 16.38 15.44 10.62
CA GLY A 462 16.95 15.02 11.90
C GLY A 462 15.91 14.75 12.99
N VAL A 463 14.66 14.49 12.62
CA VAL A 463 13.52 14.31 13.53
C VAL A 463 13.00 12.86 13.48
N PRO A 464 12.81 12.19 14.63
CA PRO A 464 13.25 12.61 15.96
C PRO A 464 14.77 12.53 16.15
N ARG A 465 15.47 11.79 15.29
CA ARG A 465 16.93 11.74 15.24
C ARG A 465 17.41 11.68 13.80
N TYR A 466 18.58 12.24 13.55
CA TYR A 466 19.27 12.14 12.27
C TYR A 466 19.73 10.70 12.03
N ILE A 467 19.52 10.24 10.80
CA ILE A 467 20.09 8.99 10.29
C ILE A 467 20.74 9.31 8.95
N ASP A 468 21.90 8.69 8.69
CA ASP A 468 22.60 8.89 7.42
C ASP A 468 21.69 8.48 6.24
N PRO A 469 21.35 9.39 5.32
CA PRO A 469 20.47 9.08 4.19
C PRO A 469 21.14 8.16 3.16
N LEU A 470 22.47 8.02 3.16
CA LEU A 470 23.22 7.17 2.21
C LEU A 470 23.39 5.72 2.70
N SER A 471 23.24 5.48 4.00
CA SER A 471 23.32 4.14 4.59
C SER A 471 22.08 3.28 4.26
N TYR A 472 22.30 1.99 4.10
CA TYR A 472 21.24 0.97 3.95
C TYR A 472 20.85 0.34 5.29
N GLU A 473 21.69 0.48 6.31
CA GLU A 473 21.50 -0.17 7.60
C GLU A 473 20.23 0.33 8.31
N GLY A 474 19.44 -0.60 8.86
CA GLY A 474 18.22 -0.30 9.62
C GLY A 474 17.06 0.30 8.81
N LYS A 475 17.25 0.65 7.53
CA LYS A 475 16.23 1.34 6.72
C LYS A 475 14.98 0.51 6.49
N ALA A 476 15.12 -0.80 6.34
CA ALA A 476 14.00 -1.71 6.11
C ALA A 476 13.02 -1.72 7.30
N GLU A 477 13.53 -1.79 8.52
CA GLU A 477 12.74 -1.74 9.75
C GLU A 477 12.07 -0.37 9.93
N LEU A 478 12.84 0.69 9.71
CA LEU A 478 12.37 2.07 9.80
C LEU A 478 11.17 2.33 8.86
N VAL A 479 11.29 1.90 7.60
CA VAL A 479 10.25 2.05 6.58
C VAL A 479 9.01 1.24 6.94
N LYS A 480 9.16 -0.04 7.33
CA LYS A 480 8.03 -0.87 7.80
C LYS A 480 7.29 -0.16 8.92
N ARG A 481 8.02 0.27 9.95
CA ARG A 481 7.45 0.87 11.15
C ARG A 481 6.69 2.15 10.87
N LEU A 482 7.22 3.01 10.00
CA LEU A 482 6.53 4.23 9.58
C LEU A 482 5.31 3.96 8.71
N GLN A 483 5.35 2.94 7.86
CA GLN A 483 4.19 2.53 7.07
C GLN A 483 3.05 2.05 7.96
N ASP A 484 3.37 1.30 9.01
CA ASP A 484 2.38 0.80 9.99
C ASP A 484 1.79 1.96 10.79
N ALA A 485 2.63 2.83 11.35
CA ALA A 485 2.17 4.01 12.07
C ALA A 485 1.33 4.95 11.17
N SER A 486 1.80 5.19 9.94
CA SER A 486 1.10 6.05 8.98
C SER A 486 -0.25 5.48 8.56
N ALA A 487 -0.39 4.16 8.47
CA ALA A 487 -1.68 3.52 8.16
C ALA A 487 -2.73 3.81 9.24
N VAL A 488 -2.34 3.81 10.51
CA VAL A 488 -3.23 4.19 11.61
C VAL A 488 -3.51 5.70 11.60
N ILE A 489 -2.50 6.55 11.45
CA ILE A 489 -2.67 8.02 11.41
C ILE A 489 -3.61 8.44 10.27
N ASP A 490 -3.49 7.82 9.09
CA ASP A 490 -4.39 8.00 7.95
C ASP A 490 -5.82 7.45 8.20
N SER A 491 -5.99 6.53 9.17
CA SER A 491 -7.28 5.96 9.57
C SER A 491 -7.96 6.76 10.69
N LEU A 492 -7.15 7.37 11.56
CA LEU A 492 -7.56 8.41 12.51
C LEU A 492 -7.96 9.70 11.81
N ILE A 493 -7.44 9.91 10.59
CA ILE A 493 -7.66 11.11 9.78
C ILE A 493 -7.03 12.34 10.46
N MET A 494 -5.82 12.14 10.98
CA MET A 494 -4.96 13.21 11.52
C MET A 494 -3.96 13.71 10.48
N CYS A 495 -3.48 14.95 10.62
CA CYS A 495 -2.48 15.50 9.72
C CYS A 495 -1.11 14.89 9.98
N LYS A 496 -0.44 14.36 8.94
CA LYS A 496 0.90 13.76 9.07
C LYS A 496 1.99 14.72 9.56
N PHE A 497 1.80 16.03 9.52
CA PHE A 497 2.76 16.95 10.13
C PHE A 497 2.88 16.77 11.64
N THR A 498 1.91 16.15 12.32
CA THR A 498 2.07 15.80 13.74
C THR A 498 3.18 14.76 13.95
N MET A 499 3.55 13.95 12.93
CA MET A 499 4.67 13.00 13.02
C MET A 499 6.02 13.69 13.25
N LEU A 500 6.16 14.95 12.86
CA LEU A 500 7.39 15.75 13.02
C LEU A 500 7.62 16.21 14.47
N ALA A 501 6.72 15.85 15.39
CA ALA A 501 6.80 16.28 16.78
C ALA A 501 6.35 15.21 17.77
N LEU A 502 5.37 14.36 17.41
CA LEU A 502 4.78 13.37 18.32
C LEU A 502 5.56 12.06 18.42
N PHE A 503 6.65 11.93 17.66
CA PHE A 503 7.64 10.87 17.87
C PHE A 503 8.89 11.46 18.51
N SER A 504 9.44 10.78 19.51
CA SER A 504 10.62 11.18 20.27
C SER A 504 11.82 10.25 20.06
N THR A 505 11.59 9.04 19.54
CA THR A 505 12.67 8.08 19.22
C THR A 505 12.55 7.50 17.80
N LEU A 506 13.60 6.85 17.30
CA LEU A 506 13.56 6.11 16.02
C LEU A 506 12.64 4.86 16.08
N MET A 507 12.13 4.54 17.26
CA MET A 507 11.06 3.56 17.45
C MET A 507 9.68 4.17 17.19
N TYR A 508 9.57 5.44 16.78
CA TYR A 508 8.32 6.10 16.36
C TYR A 508 7.11 5.78 17.25
N GLU A 509 7.31 5.79 18.55
CA GLU A 509 6.34 5.35 19.55
C GLU A 509 5.02 6.13 19.42
N PRO A 510 3.87 5.45 19.23
CA PRO A 510 2.62 6.11 18.87
C PRO A 510 1.83 6.62 20.10
N THR A 511 2.49 6.88 21.22
CA THR A 511 1.87 7.08 22.54
C THR A 511 0.75 8.13 22.52
N HIS A 512 0.98 9.30 21.91
CA HIS A 512 -0.03 10.36 21.82
C HIS A 512 -1.22 9.95 20.95
N TYR A 513 -0.97 9.30 19.80
CA TYR A 513 -2.03 8.85 18.91
C TYR A 513 -2.90 7.77 19.54
N ALA A 514 -2.27 6.77 20.17
CA ALA A 514 -2.94 5.66 20.85
C ALA A 514 -3.81 6.15 22.02
N ARG A 515 -3.30 7.11 22.81
CA ARG A 515 -4.07 7.73 23.92
C ARG A 515 -5.21 8.60 23.44
N LEU A 516 -5.02 9.40 22.39
CA LEU A 516 -6.10 10.19 21.78
C LEU A 516 -7.20 9.26 21.26
N LEU A 517 -6.85 8.20 20.54
CA LEU A 517 -7.80 7.20 20.06
C LEU A 517 -8.56 6.54 21.22
N THR A 518 -7.84 6.07 22.24
CA THR A 518 -8.41 5.37 23.39
C THR A 518 -9.39 6.25 24.14
N THR A 519 -8.98 7.46 24.49
CA THR A 519 -9.82 8.39 25.26
C THR A 519 -10.99 8.95 24.44
N ALA A 520 -10.83 9.08 23.11
CA ALA A 520 -11.92 9.49 22.23
C ALA A 520 -12.98 8.41 22.04
N THR A 521 -12.59 7.14 21.90
CA THR A 521 -13.48 6.07 21.46
C THR A 521 -13.94 5.14 22.58
N GLY A 522 -13.13 4.98 23.62
CA GLY A 522 -13.27 3.94 24.65
C GLY A 522 -12.63 2.61 24.26
N LEU A 523 -12.11 2.45 23.03
CA LEU A 523 -11.35 1.28 22.62
C LEU A 523 -9.94 1.37 23.19
N TYR A 524 -9.55 0.44 24.06
CA TYR A 524 -8.18 0.43 24.57
C TYR A 524 -7.20 0.05 23.46
N VAL A 525 -6.31 0.98 23.12
CA VAL A 525 -5.22 0.80 22.16
C VAL A 525 -3.94 1.26 22.81
N ASP A 526 -3.03 0.33 23.05
CA ASP A 526 -1.64 0.60 23.44
C ASP A 526 -0.73 0.64 22.20
N GLU A 527 0.58 0.70 22.41
CA GLU A 527 1.54 0.81 21.30
C GLU A 527 1.63 -0.45 20.45
N GLU A 528 1.53 -1.63 21.07
CA GLU A 528 1.57 -2.91 20.37
C GLU A 528 0.34 -3.08 19.48
N GLU A 529 -0.86 -2.87 20.04
CA GLU A 529 -2.09 -2.96 19.26
C GLU A 529 -2.15 -1.87 18.18
N PHE A 530 -1.61 -0.67 18.42
CA PHE A 530 -1.52 0.37 17.39
C PHE A 530 -0.72 -0.10 16.17
N TYR A 531 0.47 -0.68 16.38
CA TYR A 531 1.25 -1.22 15.27
C TYR A 531 0.58 -2.44 14.63
N LYS A 532 -0.06 -3.30 15.41
CA LYS A 532 -0.80 -4.44 14.87
C LYS A 532 -1.95 -4.01 13.96
N ILE A 533 -2.70 -2.97 14.32
CA ILE A 533 -3.74 -2.37 13.47
C ILE A 533 -3.10 -1.80 12.18
N GLY A 534 -2.01 -1.06 12.31
CA GLY A 534 -1.29 -0.50 11.17
C GLY A 534 -0.80 -1.57 10.19
N GLU A 535 -0.18 -2.62 10.72
CA GLU A 535 0.33 -3.77 9.96
C GLU A 535 -0.81 -4.55 9.30
N ARG A 536 -1.95 -4.72 9.97
CA ARG A 536 -3.17 -5.31 9.41
C ARG A 536 -3.69 -4.51 8.21
N ILE A 537 -3.81 -3.19 8.34
CA ILE A 537 -4.25 -2.32 7.24
C ILE A 537 -3.27 -2.44 6.06
N TYR A 538 -1.97 -2.37 6.32
CA TYR A 538 -0.95 -2.40 5.27
C TYR A 538 -0.93 -3.75 4.53
N ASN A 539 -1.11 -4.86 5.26
CA ASN A 539 -1.19 -6.19 4.66
C ASN A 539 -2.49 -6.40 3.87
N LEU A 540 -3.63 -5.90 4.34
CA LEU A 540 -4.88 -5.96 3.58
C LEU A 540 -4.77 -5.23 2.24
N GLU A 541 -4.15 -4.05 2.22
CA GLU A 541 -3.85 -3.34 0.99
C GLU A 541 -2.86 -4.08 0.09
N ARG A 542 -1.84 -4.73 0.69
CA ARG A 542 -0.92 -5.57 -0.06
C ARG A 542 -1.66 -6.73 -0.71
N LEU A 543 -2.57 -7.39 0.00
CA LEU A 543 -3.42 -8.45 -0.54
C LEU A 543 -4.28 -7.93 -1.70
N PHE A 544 -4.90 -6.75 -1.56
CA PHE A 544 -5.61 -6.14 -2.68
C PHE A 544 -4.72 -6.04 -3.92
N ASN A 545 -3.50 -5.52 -3.78
CA ASN A 545 -2.58 -5.38 -4.89
C ASN A 545 -2.11 -6.74 -5.45
N VAL A 546 -1.79 -7.71 -4.60
CA VAL A 546 -1.42 -9.07 -5.05
C VAL A 546 -2.56 -9.71 -5.85
N ARG A 547 -3.81 -9.53 -5.41
CA ARG A 547 -5.01 -9.97 -6.12
C ARG A 547 -5.12 -9.32 -7.51
N GLU A 548 -4.75 -8.04 -7.63
CA GLU A 548 -4.72 -7.31 -8.92
C GLU A 548 -3.44 -7.53 -9.74
N GLY A 549 -2.55 -8.46 -9.34
CA GLY A 549 -1.39 -8.89 -10.12
C GLY A 549 -0.06 -8.23 -9.74
N PHE A 550 0.00 -7.46 -8.66
CA PHE A 550 1.26 -6.90 -8.16
C PHE A 550 2.10 -7.97 -7.45
N THR A 551 3.41 -7.93 -7.71
CA THR A 551 4.41 -8.88 -7.24
C THR A 551 5.70 -8.14 -6.89
N ARG A 552 6.70 -8.86 -6.37
CA ARG A 552 8.06 -8.34 -6.16
C ARG A 552 8.61 -7.52 -7.32
N GLN A 553 8.33 -7.87 -8.58
CA GLN A 553 8.84 -7.14 -9.76
C GLN A 553 8.37 -5.68 -9.81
N HIS A 554 7.25 -5.37 -9.15
CA HIS A 554 6.67 -4.04 -9.08
C HIS A 554 7.16 -3.24 -7.87
N ASP A 555 7.93 -3.86 -6.97
CA ASP A 555 8.55 -3.24 -5.80
C ASP A 555 9.99 -2.83 -6.13
N SER A 556 10.14 -1.99 -7.15
CA SER A 556 11.42 -1.51 -7.69
C SER A 556 11.37 -0.02 -8.05
N LEU A 557 12.48 0.52 -8.57
CA LEU A 557 12.61 1.87 -9.10
C LEU A 557 12.99 1.83 -10.60
N PRO A 558 12.68 2.89 -11.37
CA PRO A 558 13.16 3.06 -12.75
C PRO A 558 14.69 3.00 -12.87
N LEU A 559 15.20 2.61 -14.05
CA LEU A 559 16.66 2.51 -14.32
C LEU A 559 17.41 3.80 -14.05
N ARG A 560 16.78 4.96 -14.26
CA ARG A 560 17.27 6.28 -13.80
C ARG A 560 17.82 6.25 -12.38
N PHE A 561 17.17 5.57 -11.44
CA PHE A 561 17.61 5.57 -10.04
C PHE A 561 18.52 4.39 -9.71
N LEU A 562 18.44 3.31 -10.47
CA LEU A 562 19.22 2.10 -10.25
C LEU A 562 20.63 2.15 -10.89
N ALA A 563 20.79 2.95 -11.95
CA ALA A 563 22.01 2.95 -12.77
C ALA A 563 22.60 4.35 -13.04
N GLU A 564 21.78 5.41 -13.16
CA GLU A 564 22.27 6.76 -13.44
C GLU A 564 22.70 7.46 -12.15
N VAL A 565 24.00 7.73 -11.99
CA VAL A 565 24.55 8.41 -10.81
C VAL A 565 24.15 9.88 -10.76
N LEU A 566 24.01 10.45 -9.56
CA LEU A 566 23.95 11.90 -9.38
C LEU A 566 25.31 12.54 -9.70
N GLY A 567 25.31 13.60 -10.51
CA GLY A 567 26.54 14.28 -10.94
C GLY A 567 27.11 15.28 -9.93
N GLU A 568 26.31 15.74 -8.97
CA GLU A 568 26.63 16.87 -8.09
C GLU A 568 25.98 16.73 -6.70
N GLY A 569 26.29 17.67 -5.80
CA GLY A 569 25.76 17.72 -4.45
C GLY A 569 26.32 16.65 -3.51
N PRO A 570 25.86 16.61 -2.24
CA PRO A 570 26.32 15.62 -1.25
C PRO A 570 26.07 14.16 -1.64
N ALA A 571 25.09 13.88 -2.49
CA ALA A 571 24.77 12.54 -2.98
C ALA A 571 25.46 12.20 -4.32
N ARG A 572 26.50 12.94 -4.72
CA ARG A 572 27.24 12.68 -5.96
C ARG A 572 27.77 11.24 -6.01
N GLY A 573 27.58 10.57 -7.14
CA GLY A 573 28.02 9.19 -7.38
C GLY A 573 27.03 8.12 -6.89
N GLU A 574 25.94 8.52 -6.24
CA GLU A 574 25.00 7.58 -5.65
C GLU A 574 23.97 7.03 -6.64
N VAL A 575 23.60 5.76 -6.42
CA VAL A 575 22.45 5.06 -7.02
C VAL A 575 21.64 4.34 -5.93
N ALA A 576 20.40 3.97 -6.21
CA ALA A 576 19.57 3.17 -5.30
C ALA A 576 19.75 1.66 -5.55
N LYS A 577 20.22 0.92 -4.54
CA LYS A 577 20.37 -0.55 -4.58
C LYS A 577 19.25 -1.23 -3.81
N ILE A 578 18.03 -1.21 -4.37
CA ILE A 578 16.81 -1.67 -3.69
C ILE A 578 16.90 -3.13 -3.21
N ASP A 579 17.56 -4.01 -3.96
CA ASP A 579 17.70 -5.43 -3.61
C ASP A 579 18.39 -5.65 -2.26
N GLN A 580 19.25 -4.72 -1.80
CA GLN A 580 19.89 -4.82 -0.48
C GLN A 580 18.90 -4.66 0.68
N LEU A 581 17.75 -4.01 0.43
CA LEU A 581 16.74 -3.73 1.45
C LEU A 581 15.51 -4.61 1.30
N LEU A 582 15.16 -4.99 0.07
CA LEU A 582 13.86 -5.58 -0.22
C LEU A 582 13.65 -6.93 0.46
N ASP A 583 14.68 -7.79 0.49
CA ASP A 583 14.62 -9.09 1.16
C ASP A 583 14.48 -8.97 2.68
N VAL A 584 15.23 -8.03 3.27
CA VAL A 584 15.14 -7.72 4.70
C VAL A 584 13.75 -7.17 5.02
N TYR A 585 13.23 -6.27 4.18
CA TYR A 585 11.90 -5.68 4.34
C TYR A 585 10.78 -6.74 4.26
N TYR A 586 10.83 -7.67 3.30
CA TYR A 586 9.87 -8.78 3.21
C TYR A 586 9.97 -9.73 4.39
N THR A 587 11.19 -9.99 4.85
CA THR A 587 11.44 -10.76 6.06
C THR A 587 10.71 -10.13 7.24
N LEU A 588 10.98 -8.86 7.53
CA LEU A 588 10.36 -8.10 8.62
C LEU A 588 8.84 -7.97 8.49
N ARG A 589 8.32 -7.98 7.27
CA ARG A 589 6.88 -7.94 6.97
C ARG A 589 6.16 -9.29 7.14
N GLY A 590 6.89 -10.39 7.31
CA GLY A 590 6.29 -11.74 7.29
C GLY A 590 5.81 -12.16 5.90
N TRP A 591 6.47 -11.68 4.84
CA TRP A 591 6.13 -11.97 3.44
C TRP A 591 7.07 -13.01 2.85
N ASN A 592 6.59 -13.78 1.88
CA ASN A 592 7.42 -14.69 1.09
C ASN A 592 8.30 -13.92 0.08
N TYR A 593 9.14 -14.63 -0.68
CA TYR A 593 10.07 -14.02 -1.63
C TYR A 593 9.38 -13.15 -2.70
N ASP A 594 8.19 -13.55 -3.16
CA ASP A 594 7.37 -12.81 -4.13
C ASP A 594 6.67 -11.57 -3.54
N GLY A 595 6.89 -11.31 -2.24
CA GLY A 595 6.29 -10.20 -1.51
C GLY A 595 4.82 -10.42 -1.19
N ILE A 596 4.38 -11.67 -1.02
CA ILE A 596 3.02 -12.01 -0.63
C ILE A 596 3.02 -12.29 0.89
N PRO A 597 2.10 -11.72 1.67
CA PRO A 597 1.96 -12.08 3.09
C PRO A 597 1.74 -13.58 3.27
N THR A 598 2.53 -14.19 4.16
CA THR A 598 2.41 -15.62 4.47
C THR A 598 1.14 -15.93 5.24
N ASP A 599 0.63 -17.16 5.15
CA ASP A 599 -0.57 -17.58 5.91
C ASP A 599 -0.41 -17.34 7.42
N LYS A 600 0.79 -17.62 7.98
CA LYS A 600 1.12 -17.37 9.38
C LYS A 600 0.92 -15.89 9.75
N LYS A 601 1.41 -14.98 8.92
CA LYS A 601 1.25 -13.53 9.13
C LYS A 601 -0.21 -13.10 8.96
N LEU A 602 -0.93 -13.69 8.02
CA LEU A 602 -2.35 -13.38 7.81
C LEU A 602 -3.21 -13.81 9.01
N GLU A 603 -2.98 -15.01 9.54
CA GLU A 603 -3.64 -15.51 10.75
C GLU A 603 -3.37 -14.61 11.96
N GLU A 604 -2.10 -14.23 12.20
CA GLU A 604 -1.69 -13.30 13.26
C GLU A 604 -2.44 -11.95 13.19
N LEU A 605 -2.68 -11.47 11.98
CA LEU A 605 -3.39 -10.20 11.72
C LEU A 605 -4.91 -10.37 11.62
N GLY A 606 -5.45 -11.59 11.66
CA GLY A 606 -6.88 -11.86 11.47
C GLY A 606 -7.37 -11.53 10.06
N LEU A 607 -6.55 -11.82 9.05
CA LEU A 607 -6.83 -11.67 7.62
C LEU A 607 -6.90 -13.04 6.94
N GLU A 608 -7.62 -13.10 5.82
CA GLU A 608 -7.76 -14.33 5.05
C GLU A 608 -6.80 -14.37 3.83
N PRO A 609 -6.24 -15.54 3.48
CA PRO A 609 -5.42 -15.69 2.29
C PRO A 609 -6.26 -15.60 1.01
N ILE A 610 -5.69 -14.99 -0.03
CA ILE A 610 -6.33 -14.93 -1.36
C ILE A 610 -6.33 -16.31 -2.03
N TYR A 611 -5.26 -17.09 -1.81
CA TYR A 611 -5.11 -18.42 -2.38
C TYR A 611 -5.30 -19.48 -1.30
N THR A 612 -6.32 -20.31 -1.47
CA THR A 612 -6.69 -21.41 -0.55
C THR A 612 -6.44 -22.80 -1.14
N GLY A 613 -5.80 -22.83 -2.32
CA GLY A 613 -5.49 -24.06 -3.04
C GLY A 613 -4.27 -24.80 -2.47
N PRO A 614 -3.87 -25.90 -3.12
CA PRO A 614 -2.77 -26.72 -2.66
C PRO A 614 -1.43 -25.98 -2.70
N LYS A 615 -0.54 -26.27 -1.74
CA LYS A 615 0.80 -25.68 -1.66
C LYS A 615 1.87 -26.68 -2.09
N LEU A 616 2.99 -26.16 -2.59
CA LEU A 616 4.18 -26.95 -2.89
C LEU A 616 5.07 -27.04 -1.64
N GLN A 617 5.44 -28.26 -1.27
CA GLN A 617 6.53 -28.55 -0.35
C GLN A 617 7.70 -29.13 -1.13
N VAL A 618 8.90 -28.58 -0.93
CA VAL A 618 10.11 -29.06 -1.60
C VAL A 618 10.94 -29.87 -0.63
N ALA A 619 11.15 -31.16 -0.94
CA ALA A 619 11.96 -32.08 -0.15
C ALA A 619 13.44 -31.95 -0.54
N ILE A 620 14.27 -31.46 0.39
CA ILE A 620 15.71 -31.25 0.20
C ILE A 620 16.48 -32.46 0.74
N ASP A 621 16.55 -33.52 -0.08
CA ASP A 621 17.23 -34.78 0.22
C ASP A 621 18.74 -34.75 -0.14
N GLU A 622 19.44 -33.71 0.29
CA GLU A 622 20.88 -33.57 0.06
C GLU A 622 21.71 -34.12 1.23
N ARG A 623 22.95 -34.52 0.94
CA ARG A 623 23.87 -35.02 1.98
C ARG A 623 24.69 -33.92 2.65
N TYR A 624 24.95 -32.83 1.93
CA TYR A 624 25.81 -31.74 2.39
C TYR A 624 24.98 -30.48 2.64
N LEU A 625 25.13 -29.88 3.82
CA LEU A 625 24.35 -28.71 4.25
C LEU A 625 24.47 -27.52 3.30
N LYS A 626 25.67 -27.27 2.78
CA LYS A 626 25.89 -26.18 1.83
C LYS A 626 25.08 -26.35 0.54
N ASP A 627 25.06 -27.57 0.00
CA ASP A 627 24.33 -27.87 -1.23
C ASP A 627 22.82 -27.81 -0.99
N GLY A 628 22.37 -28.35 0.16
CA GLY A 628 20.98 -28.26 0.60
C GLY A 628 20.49 -26.81 0.75
N LEU A 629 21.27 -25.93 1.39
CA LEU A 629 20.93 -24.51 1.55
C LEU A 629 20.86 -23.78 0.21
N ASN A 630 21.81 -24.04 -0.71
CA ASN A 630 21.81 -23.41 -2.03
C ASN A 630 20.58 -23.83 -2.86
N ILE A 631 20.23 -25.12 -2.87
CA ILE A 631 19.05 -25.61 -3.57
C ILE A 631 17.78 -25.06 -2.92
N ALA A 632 17.70 -25.06 -1.60
CA ALA A 632 16.56 -24.50 -0.86
C ALA A 632 16.37 -23.02 -1.17
N GLU A 633 17.45 -22.24 -1.29
CA GLU A 633 17.39 -20.83 -1.67
C GLU A 633 16.82 -20.63 -3.08
N MET A 634 17.27 -21.43 -4.05
CA MET A 634 16.69 -21.41 -5.40
C MET A 634 15.20 -21.77 -5.39
N CYS A 635 14.79 -22.76 -4.58
CA CYS A 635 13.40 -23.15 -4.45
C CYS A 635 12.54 -22.07 -3.77
N TYR A 636 13.05 -21.46 -2.70
CA TYR A 636 12.38 -20.34 -2.01
C TYR A 636 12.19 -19.14 -2.95
N ARG A 637 13.23 -18.80 -3.73
CA ARG A 637 13.15 -17.79 -4.80
C ARG A 637 12.18 -18.17 -5.92
N GLY A 638 11.99 -19.46 -6.12
CA GLY A 638 11.01 -20.02 -7.03
C GLY A 638 9.57 -19.97 -6.51
N GLY A 639 9.36 -19.50 -5.27
CA GLY A 639 8.05 -19.32 -4.65
C GLY A 639 7.63 -20.46 -3.72
N ALA A 640 8.50 -21.42 -3.42
CA ALA A 640 8.18 -22.48 -2.45
C ALA A 640 8.00 -21.89 -1.05
N GLU A 641 6.83 -22.14 -0.45
CA GLU A 641 6.50 -21.65 0.90
C GLU A 641 6.80 -22.68 1.99
N ILE A 642 6.91 -23.96 1.62
CA ILE A 642 7.22 -25.07 2.52
C ILE A 642 8.54 -25.69 2.06
N ILE A 643 9.54 -25.65 2.92
CA ILE A 643 10.87 -26.20 2.68
C ILE A 643 11.12 -27.32 3.68
N GLU A 644 11.34 -28.53 3.18
CA GLU A 644 11.60 -29.70 4.01
C GLU A 644 13.10 -29.98 4.07
N VAL A 645 13.61 -30.01 5.30
CA VAL A 645 14.94 -30.52 5.64
C VAL A 645 14.82 -32.05 5.62
N GLY A 646 15.21 -32.65 4.51
CA GLY A 646 14.98 -34.07 4.24
C GLY A 646 15.77 -34.99 5.18
N THR A 647 15.30 -36.22 5.33
CA THR A 647 15.93 -37.25 6.19
C THR A 647 17.46 -37.37 5.97
N PRO A 648 18.01 -37.42 4.73
CA PRO A 648 19.45 -37.55 4.52
C PRO A 648 20.26 -36.40 5.12
N LEU A 649 19.72 -35.19 5.07
CA LEU A 649 20.40 -33.99 5.54
C LEU A 649 20.41 -33.91 7.07
N ILE A 650 19.27 -34.25 7.70
CA ILE A 650 19.20 -34.33 9.16
C ILE A 650 20.13 -35.44 9.67
N LYS A 651 20.21 -36.58 8.98
CA LYS A 651 21.14 -37.66 9.37
C LYS A 651 22.61 -37.28 9.25
N SER A 652 22.97 -36.42 8.29
CA SER A 652 24.37 -36.04 8.08
C SER A 652 24.82 -34.86 8.95
N ALA A 653 23.96 -33.87 9.18
CA ALA A 653 24.30 -32.63 9.86
C ALA A 653 23.58 -32.45 11.23
N GLY A 654 22.70 -33.37 11.59
CA GLY A 654 21.82 -33.23 12.75
C GLY A 654 20.81 -32.11 12.58
N LEU A 655 20.23 -31.66 13.70
CA LEU A 655 19.27 -30.56 13.72
C LEU A 655 19.91 -29.18 13.48
N GLU A 656 21.23 -29.11 13.36
CA GLU A 656 21.90 -27.89 12.90
C GLU A 656 21.46 -27.49 11.49
N ALA A 657 21.11 -28.48 10.65
CA ALA A 657 20.51 -28.21 9.35
C ALA A 657 19.20 -27.42 9.48
N VAL A 658 18.34 -27.77 10.44
CA VAL A 658 17.07 -27.07 10.68
C VAL A 658 17.32 -25.63 11.15
N ARG A 659 18.31 -25.42 12.03
CA ARG A 659 18.68 -24.07 12.52
C ARG A 659 19.15 -23.17 11.39
N GLU A 660 20.04 -23.65 10.54
CA GLU A 660 20.55 -22.87 9.41
C GLU A 660 19.47 -22.61 8.36
N PHE A 661 18.54 -23.55 8.13
CA PHE A 661 17.38 -23.32 7.28
C PHE A 661 16.45 -22.24 7.85
N ARG A 662 16.10 -22.29 9.14
CA ARG A 662 15.28 -21.24 9.79
C ARG A 662 15.94 -19.87 9.67
N LYS A 663 17.25 -19.79 9.92
CA LYS A 663 18.03 -18.56 9.81
C LYS A 663 18.02 -17.99 8.39
N ARG A 664 18.13 -18.85 7.37
CA ARG A 664 18.12 -18.43 5.96
C ARG A 664 16.73 -18.12 5.42
N PHE A 665 15.70 -18.82 5.90
CA PHE A 665 14.31 -18.73 5.41
C PHE A 665 13.33 -18.46 6.55
N PRO A 666 13.42 -17.29 7.22
CA PRO A 666 12.66 -17.00 8.43
C PRO A 666 11.13 -17.05 8.24
N ASN A 667 10.65 -16.78 7.03
CA ASN A 667 9.22 -16.77 6.70
C ASN A 667 8.72 -18.03 5.98
N ALA A 668 9.60 -18.97 5.64
CA ALA A 668 9.16 -20.26 5.11
C ALA A 668 8.63 -21.15 6.24
N LEU A 669 7.72 -22.06 5.88
CA LEU A 669 7.37 -23.18 6.75
C LEU A 669 8.47 -24.24 6.64
N ILE A 670 9.17 -24.48 7.74
CA ILE A 670 10.26 -25.45 7.79
C ILE A 670 9.75 -26.80 8.30
N VAL A 671 9.91 -27.84 7.48
CA VAL A 671 9.57 -29.21 7.84
C VAL A 671 10.86 -29.94 8.23
N ALA A 672 10.89 -30.54 9.42
CA ALA A 672 11.93 -31.48 9.81
C ALA A 672 11.45 -32.90 9.49
N ASP A 673 11.97 -33.52 8.43
CA ASP A 673 11.63 -34.90 8.07
C ASP A 673 12.46 -35.90 8.91
N LEU A 674 12.13 -36.00 10.19
CA LEU A 674 12.81 -36.90 11.13
C LEU A 674 12.47 -38.37 10.87
N LYS A 675 11.25 -38.61 10.37
CA LYS A 675 10.65 -39.95 10.34
C LYS A 675 10.67 -40.60 11.71
N THR A 676 10.23 -39.84 12.71
CA THR A 676 10.16 -40.27 14.11
C THR A 676 9.40 -41.58 14.20
N PHE A 677 10.07 -42.58 14.76
CA PHE A 677 9.52 -43.93 14.96
C PHE A 677 9.46 -44.30 16.43
N ASP A 678 10.28 -43.66 17.28
CA ASP A 678 10.31 -43.85 18.74
C ASP A 678 10.53 -42.49 19.42
N THR A 679 10.22 -42.38 20.71
CA THR A 679 10.44 -41.17 21.53
C THR A 679 9.82 -39.89 20.96
N GLY A 680 8.52 -39.95 20.63
CA GLY A 680 7.76 -38.88 19.99
C GLY A 680 7.93 -37.49 20.62
N TRP A 681 7.88 -37.38 21.95
CA TRP A 681 8.05 -36.09 22.61
C TRP A 681 9.44 -35.47 22.42
N LEU A 682 10.50 -36.27 22.60
CA LEU A 682 11.87 -35.79 22.58
C LEU A 682 12.27 -35.28 21.19
N GLU A 683 11.96 -36.05 20.15
CA GLU A 683 12.31 -35.66 18.78
C GLU A 683 11.59 -34.39 18.32
N VAL A 684 10.32 -34.24 18.69
CA VAL A 684 9.53 -33.03 18.40
C VAL A 684 10.06 -31.82 19.15
N GLU A 685 10.38 -31.97 20.45
CA GLU A 685 10.99 -30.92 21.27
C GLU A 685 12.29 -30.40 20.62
N LEU A 686 13.21 -31.31 20.28
CA LEU A 686 14.49 -30.96 19.68
C LEU A 686 14.32 -30.25 18.33
N ALA A 687 13.42 -30.72 17.47
CA ALA A 687 13.18 -30.09 16.16
C ALA A 687 12.48 -28.73 16.28
N ALA A 688 11.54 -28.58 17.22
CA ALA A 688 10.89 -27.31 17.50
C ALA A 688 11.88 -26.26 18.01
N GLU A 689 12.76 -26.63 18.95
CA GLU A 689 13.83 -25.76 19.44
C GLU A 689 14.85 -25.39 18.34
N ALA A 690 15.05 -26.28 17.37
CA ALA A 690 15.86 -25.99 16.19
C ALA A 690 15.16 -25.07 15.16
N GLY A 691 13.86 -24.80 15.33
CA GLY A 691 13.10 -23.85 14.52
C GLY A 691 12.21 -24.46 13.44
N ALA A 692 11.89 -25.76 13.52
CA ALA A 692 10.89 -26.38 12.64
C ALA A 692 9.47 -25.86 12.94
N ASP A 693 8.63 -25.69 11.91
CA ASP A 693 7.18 -25.46 12.09
C ASP A 693 6.39 -26.78 12.01
N ILE A 694 6.94 -27.78 11.32
CA ILE A 694 6.30 -29.08 11.10
C ILE A 694 7.33 -30.20 11.35
N VAL A 695 6.94 -31.24 12.08
CA VAL A 695 7.78 -32.42 12.35
C VAL A 695 7.08 -33.66 11.81
N THR A 696 7.83 -34.54 11.12
CA THR A 696 7.28 -35.78 10.57
C THR A 696 7.36 -36.96 11.55
N VAL A 697 6.27 -37.71 11.67
CA VAL A 697 6.17 -38.93 12.48
C VAL A 697 5.65 -40.06 11.57
N LEU A 698 6.20 -41.27 11.70
CA LEU A 698 5.78 -42.41 10.88
C LEU A 698 4.47 -43.01 11.38
N GLY A 699 3.46 -43.10 10.53
CA GLY A 699 2.17 -43.73 10.87
C GLY A 699 2.24 -45.23 11.14
N ALA A 700 3.36 -45.87 10.77
CA ALA A 700 3.66 -47.27 11.07
C ALA A 700 4.11 -47.51 12.53
N THR A 701 4.40 -46.45 13.30
CA THR A 701 4.68 -46.57 14.74
C THR A 701 3.39 -46.75 15.56
N ASP A 702 3.56 -47.05 16.85
CA ASP A 702 2.48 -47.24 17.80
C ASP A 702 1.74 -45.93 18.15
N ASP A 703 0.50 -46.06 18.63
CA ASP A 703 -0.36 -44.92 18.96
C ASP A 703 0.17 -44.06 20.11
N TYR A 704 0.93 -44.63 21.04
CA TYR A 704 1.50 -43.89 22.16
C TYR A 704 2.55 -42.92 21.64
N THR A 705 3.48 -43.37 20.81
CA THR A 705 4.51 -42.51 20.19
C THR A 705 3.89 -41.35 19.41
N ILE A 706 2.81 -41.59 18.64
CA ILE A 706 2.10 -40.51 17.91
C ILE A 706 1.44 -39.52 18.88
N LYS A 707 0.73 -40.01 19.92
CA LYS A 707 0.10 -39.13 20.92
C LYS A 707 1.13 -38.29 21.67
N ASP A 708 2.26 -38.89 22.01
CA ASP A 708 3.36 -38.23 22.71
C ASP A 708 3.98 -37.10 21.85
N ALA A 709 4.21 -37.38 20.57
CA ALA A 709 4.62 -36.37 19.58
C ALA A 709 3.59 -35.24 19.42
N VAL A 710 2.29 -35.56 19.35
CA VAL A 710 1.22 -34.55 19.29
C VAL A 710 1.19 -33.68 20.55
N GLY A 711 1.33 -34.29 21.74
CA GLY A 711 1.42 -33.56 23.00
C GLY A 711 2.57 -32.55 23.03
N ALA A 712 3.76 -33.00 22.61
CA ALA A 712 4.93 -32.14 22.46
C ALA A 712 4.71 -31.01 21.45
N ALA A 713 4.13 -31.34 20.30
CA ALA A 713 3.85 -30.37 19.25
C ALA A 713 2.93 -29.25 19.72
N ARG A 714 1.89 -29.57 20.49
CA ARG A 714 0.99 -28.58 21.10
C ARG A 714 1.72 -27.70 22.12
N LYS A 715 2.61 -28.27 22.94
CA LYS A 715 3.44 -27.53 23.90
C LYS A 715 4.35 -26.50 23.21
N TYR A 716 4.96 -26.88 22.09
CA TYR A 716 5.92 -26.05 21.37
C TYR A 716 5.30 -25.20 20.23
N GLY A 717 4.00 -25.37 19.96
CA GLY A 717 3.31 -24.62 18.90
C GLY A 717 3.70 -25.04 17.48
N VAL A 718 4.14 -26.29 17.29
CA VAL A 718 4.48 -26.88 15.98
C VAL A 718 3.40 -27.86 15.52
N LYS A 719 3.46 -28.27 14.25
CA LYS A 719 2.50 -29.22 13.66
C LYS A 719 3.10 -30.61 13.47
N ILE A 720 2.28 -31.65 13.62
CA ILE A 720 2.67 -33.03 13.29
C ILE A 720 2.15 -33.41 11.91
N MET A 721 3.08 -33.85 11.04
CA MET A 721 2.76 -34.50 9.77
C MET A 721 2.98 -36.01 9.92
N CYS A 722 1.93 -36.81 9.80
CA CYS A 722 2.02 -38.27 9.88
C CYS A 722 2.26 -38.89 8.50
N ASP A 723 3.44 -39.47 8.27
CA ASP A 723 3.82 -40.14 7.02
C ASP A 723 3.36 -41.62 7.04
N LEU A 724 2.44 -41.97 6.13
CA LEU A 724 1.86 -43.31 6.01
C LEU A 724 2.69 -44.29 5.17
N ILE A 725 3.97 -44.00 4.95
CA ILE A 725 4.88 -44.92 4.28
C ILE A 725 4.86 -46.31 4.93
N ASN A 726 4.73 -47.35 4.10
CA ASN A 726 4.67 -48.77 4.49
C ASN A 726 3.52 -49.16 5.44
N VAL A 727 2.45 -48.36 5.53
CA VAL A 727 1.22 -48.76 6.22
C VAL A 727 0.36 -49.65 5.31
N GLU A 728 -0.11 -50.80 5.81
CA GLU A 728 -0.87 -51.78 5.03
C GLU A 728 -2.28 -51.28 4.62
N ASP A 729 -3.00 -50.61 5.52
CA ASP A 729 -4.28 -49.95 5.25
C ASP A 729 -4.18 -48.44 5.52
N PRO A 730 -3.68 -47.66 4.53
CA PRO A 730 -3.50 -46.22 4.69
C PRO A 730 -4.79 -45.48 4.98
N LEU A 731 -5.94 -45.92 4.44
CA LEU A 731 -7.22 -45.23 4.65
C LEU A 731 -7.70 -45.37 6.09
N ARG A 732 -7.62 -46.58 6.65
CA ARG A 732 -7.94 -46.80 8.06
C ARG A 732 -6.98 -46.04 8.95
N ARG A 733 -5.66 -46.18 8.72
CA ARG A 733 -4.65 -45.55 9.58
C ARG A 733 -4.74 -44.03 9.53
N ALA A 734 -5.00 -43.43 8.37
CA ALA A 734 -5.22 -41.99 8.21
C ALA A 734 -6.30 -41.46 9.17
N LYS A 735 -7.44 -42.16 9.28
CA LYS A 735 -8.53 -41.81 10.20
C LYS A 735 -8.15 -42.00 11.66
N GLU A 736 -7.33 -42.99 11.97
CA GLU A 736 -6.83 -43.23 13.32
C GLU A 736 -5.91 -42.08 13.73
N VAL A 737 -4.89 -41.74 12.93
CA VAL A 737 -3.91 -40.71 13.28
C VAL A 737 -4.51 -39.30 13.32
N GLU A 738 -5.55 -39.01 12.51
CA GLU A 738 -6.33 -37.77 12.67
C GLU A 738 -6.99 -37.70 14.06
N LYS A 739 -7.59 -38.80 14.54
CA LYS A 739 -8.18 -38.87 15.88
C LYS A 739 -7.14 -38.77 17.00
N LEU A 740 -5.91 -39.18 16.73
CA LEU A 740 -4.77 -39.00 17.64
C LEU A 740 -4.29 -37.53 17.70
N GLY A 741 -4.77 -36.68 16.78
CA GLY A 741 -4.53 -35.25 16.79
C GLY A 741 -3.41 -34.79 15.84
N CYS A 742 -2.98 -35.60 14.88
CA CYS A 742 -2.06 -35.17 13.83
C CYS A 742 -2.67 -34.03 13.00
N ASP A 743 -1.84 -33.04 12.64
CA ASP A 743 -2.28 -31.84 11.92
C ASP A 743 -2.31 -32.03 10.40
N ILE A 744 -1.50 -32.95 9.89
CA ILE A 744 -1.37 -33.24 8.46
C ILE A 744 -1.17 -34.75 8.30
N VAL A 745 -1.80 -35.35 7.29
CA VAL A 745 -1.59 -36.76 6.92
C VAL A 745 -0.91 -36.83 5.57
N CYS A 746 0.28 -37.43 5.51
CA CYS A 746 1.06 -37.59 4.29
C CYS A 746 0.91 -39.01 3.72
N VAL A 747 0.38 -39.10 2.49
CA VAL A 747 0.29 -40.35 1.73
C VAL A 747 1.56 -40.50 0.90
N HIS A 748 2.38 -41.49 1.23
CA HIS A 748 3.68 -41.69 0.60
C HIS A 748 3.63 -42.77 -0.49
N MET A 749 3.78 -42.35 -1.75
CA MET A 749 3.75 -43.20 -2.94
C MET A 749 5.14 -43.77 -3.31
N GLY A 750 5.82 -44.42 -2.37
CA GLY A 750 7.24 -44.80 -2.48
C GLY A 750 7.63 -45.64 -3.72
N ILE A 751 8.91 -45.59 -4.11
CA ILE A 751 9.49 -46.25 -5.30
C ILE A 751 9.34 -47.79 -5.28
N SER A 752 9.46 -48.41 -4.10
CA SER A 752 9.26 -49.86 -3.91
C SER A 752 7.80 -50.32 -4.12
N VAL A 753 6.84 -49.42 -3.90
CA VAL A 753 5.40 -49.62 -4.17
C VAL A 753 5.05 -49.22 -5.63
N GLN A 754 5.82 -48.30 -6.24
CA GLN A 754 5.74 -48.01 -7.69
C GLN A 754 6.15 -49.20 -8.55
N MET A 755 7.09 -50.03 -8.08
CA MET A 755 7.50 -51.25 -8.76
C MET A 755 6.53 -52.43 -8.57
N ARG A 756 5.74 -52.46 -7.49
CA ARG A 756 4.79 -53.56 -7.18
C ARG A 756 3.39 -53.35 -7.78
N GLU A 757 2.92 -52.11 -7.90
CA GLU A 757 1.59 -51.80 -8.46
C GLU A 757 1.69 -50.79 -9.62
N ARG A 758 1.34 -51.27 -10.82
CA ARG A 758 1.42 -50.51 -12.09
C ARG A 758 0.27 -49.52 -12.32
N ASP A 759 -0.78 -49.53 -11.48
CA ASP A 759 -1.99 -48.76 -11.73
C ASP A 759 -2.01 -47.43 -10.95
N ILE A 760 -1.57 -46.36 -11.62
CA ILE A 760 -1.58 -44.99 -11.09
C ILE A 760 -3.01 -44.56 -10.71
N SER A 761 -4.03 -45.05 -11.42
CA SER A 761 -5.43 -44.69 -11.20
C SER A 761 -5.93 -45.13 -9.82
N LYS A 762 -5.56 -46.35 -9.40
CA LYS A 762 -5.91 -46.87 -8.06
C LYS A 762 -5.28 -46.05 -6.94
N LYS A 763 -4.05 -45.57 -7.14
CA LYS A 763 -3.35 -44.75 -6.15
C LYS A 763 -3.98 -43.36 -6.03
N MET A 764 -4.39 -42.77 -7.15
CA MET A 764 -5.11 -41.49 -7.13
C MET A 764 -6.48 -41.63 -6.45
N GLU A 765 -7.21 -42.72 -6.68
CA GLU A 765 -8.47 -42.99 -5.97
C GLU A 765 -8.25 -43.18 -4.47
N LEU A 766 -7.18 -43.86 -4.06
CA LEU A 766 -6.81 -43.98 -2.64
C LEU A 766 -6.58 -42.59 -2.02
N VAL A 767 -5.75 -41.75 -2.65
CA VAL A 767 -5.52 -40.36 -2.19
C VAL A 767 -6.83 -39.60 -2.08
N ALA A 768 -7.69 -39.69 -3.10
CA ALA A 768 -8.99 -39.01 -3.11
C ALA A 768 -9.92 -39.53 -2.00
N SER A 769 -9.91 -40.83 -1.73
CA SER A 769 -10.70 -41.44 -0.65
C SER A 769 -10.24 -40.95 0.72
N ILE A 770 -8.92 -40.84 0.94
CA ILE A 770 -8.35 -40.33 2.18
C ILE A 770 -8.71 -38.85 2.34
N ALA A 771 -8.44 -38.02 1.33
CA ALA A 771 -8.72 -36.59 1.36
C ALA A 771 -10.20 -36.26 1.60
N ARG A 772 -11.13 -37.04 1.04
CA ARG A 772 -12.57 -36.88 1.32
C ARG A 772 -12.97 -37.32 2.74
N SER A 773 -12.18 -38.18 3.37
CA SER A 773 -12.51 -38.78 4.68
C SER A 773 -11.95 -38.02 5.88
N LEU A 774 -11.01 -37.10 5.65
CA LEU A 774 -10.33 -36.33 6.70
C LEU A 774 -10.77 -34.86 6.67
N LYS A 775 -10.68 -34.21 7.83
CA LYS A 775 -10.80 -32.76 8.02
C LYS A 775 -9.44 -32.07 7.96
N VAL A 776 -8.39 -32.78 8.34
CA VAL A 776 -7.01 -32.27 8.29
C VAL A 776 -6.45 -32.29 6.86
N PRO A 777 -5.53 -31.37 6.51
CA PRO A 777 -4.87 -31.37 5.21
C PRO A 777 -4.20 -32.71 4.88
N VAL A 778 -4.40 -33.18 3.64
CA VAL A 778 -3.67 -34.32 3.09
C VAL A 778 -2.49 -33.82 2.27
N ALA A 779 -1.30 -34.36 2.58
CA ALA A 779 -0.09 -34.21 1.81
C ALA A 779 0.19 -35.47 0.98
N VAL A 780 0.89 -35.33 -0.16
CA VAL A 780 1.29 -36.49 -0.98
C VAL A 780 2.76 -36.37 -1.37
N ALA A 781 3.51 -37.45 -1.13
CA ALA A 781 4.94 -37.58 -1.44
C ALA A 781 5.22 -38.85 -2.27
N GLY A 782 6.47 -38.99 -2.74
CA GLY A 782 6.97 -40.21 -3.40
C GLY A 782 6.97 -40.14 -4.93
N GLY A 783 8.08 -39.66 -5.52
CA GLY A 783 8.29 -39.68 -6.96
C GLY A 783 7.33 -38.80 -7.77
N ILE A 784 6.78 -37.74 -7.16
CA ILE A 784 5.85 -36.83 -7.83
C ILE A 784 6.55 -36.05 -8.95
N ARG A 785 5.93 -36.06 -10.12
CA ARG A 785 6.35 -35.34 -11.33
C ARG A 785 5.24 -34.37 -11.75
N VAL A 786 5.57 -33.45 -12.66
CA VAL A 786 4.64 -32.42 -13.16
C VAL A 786 3.35 -33.04 -13.70
N GLU A 787 3.44 -34.18 -14.37
CA GLU A 787 2.32 -34.95 -14.94
C GLU A 787 1.31 -35.48 -13.89
N HIS A 788 1.71 -35.65 -12.63
CA HIS A 788 0.82 -36.12 -11.56
C HIS A 788 0.04 -34.98 -10.88
N ILE A 789 0.49 -33.72 -11.04
CA ILE A 789 -0.02 -32.58 -10.24
C ILE A 789 -1.52 -32.41 -10.42
N GLU A 790 -2.02 -32.40 -11.65
CA GLU A 790 -3.44 -32.14 -11.92
C GLU A 790 -4.35 -33.17 -11.24
N GLN A 791 -3.97 -34.44 -11.29
CA GLN A 791 -4.71 -35.53 -10.64
C GLN A 791 -4.70 -35.39 -9.12
N LEU A 792 -3.56 -35.00 -8.52
CA LEU A 792 -3.44 -34.77 -7.08
C LEU A 792 -4.28 -33.59 -6.61
N VAL A 793 -4.30 -32.50 -7.38
CA VAL A 793 -5.15 -31.34 -7.08
C VAL A 793 -6.63 -31.74 -7.13
N ARG A 794 -7.04 -32.49 -8.16
CA ARG A 794 -8.42 -33.04 -8.28
C ARG A 794 -8.78 -34.00 -7.15
N ALA A 795 -7.81 -34.78 -6.65
CA ALA A 795 -8.00 -35.68 -5.53
C ALA A 795 -8.22 -34.95 -4.19
N GLY A 796 -8.09 -33.62 -4.14
CA GLY A 796 -8.30 -32.82 -2.92
C GLY A 796 -7.06 -32.69 -2.05
N CYS A 797 -5.88 -33.05 -2.57
CA CYS A 797 -4.61 -32.87 -1.87
C CYS A 797 -4.36 -31.38 -1.57
N LYS A 798 -3.86 -31.07 -0.36
CA LYS A 798 -3.56 -29.69 0.06
C LYS A 798 -2.06 -29.38 0.09
N ILE A 799 -1.20 -30.38 0.14
CA ILE A 799 0.26 -30.22 0.10
C ILE A 799 0.86 -31.23 -0.88
N ILE A 800 1.51 -30.76 -1.94
CA ILE A 800 2.18 -31.62 -2.91
C ILE A 800 3.67 -31.56 -2.62
N ILE A 801 4.26 -32.70 -2.25
CA ILE A 801 5.67 -32.82 -1.88
C ILE A 801 6.48 -33.29 -3.08
N VAL A 802 7.45 -32.47 -3.51
CA VAL A 802 8.31 -32.76 -4.68
C VAL A 802 9.78 -32.64 -4.28
N GLY A 803 10.53 -33.74 -4.46
CA GLY A 803 11.98 -33.77 -4.25
C GLY A 803 12.75 -33.69 -5.57
N SER A 804 13.23 -34.83 -6.06
CA SER A 804 14.20 -34.92 -7.17
C SER A 804 13.78 -34.26 -8.50
N ALA A 805 12.48 -34.10 -8.77
CA ALA A 805 12.01 -33.40 -9.96
C ALA A 805 12.33 -31.88 -9.93
N ILE A 806 12.61 -31.34 -8.75
CA ILE A 806 13.09 -29.96 -8.53
C ILE A 806 14.58 -29.97 -8.23
N THR A 807 15.02 -30.72 -7.21
CA THR A 807 16.39 -30.61 -6.68
C THR A 807 17.46 -31.06 -7.67
N ARG A 808 17.13 -31.98 -8.59
CA ARG A 808 18.05 -32.43 -9.66
C ARG A 808 17.82 -31.75 -11.01
N ALA A 809 16.93 -30.76 -11.08
CA ALA A 809 16.75 -29.99 -12.30
C ALA A 809 18.01 -29.14 -12.57
N SER A 810 18.27 -28.81 -13.83
CA SER A 810 19.35 -27.87 -14.19
C SER A 810 19.16 -26.49 -13.54
N ASN A 811 17.92 -26.10 -13.31
CA ASN A 811 17.53 -24.89 -12.61
C ASN A 811 16.38 -25.17 -11.62
N PRO A 812 16.68 -25.46 -10.34
CA PRO A 812 15.67 -25.69 -9.31
C PRO A 812 14.68 -24.53 -9.12
N GLU A 813 15.11 -23.27 -9.30
CA GLU A 813 14.23 -22.10 -9.18
C GLU A 813 13.13 -22.12 -10.24
N GLU A 814 13.50 -22.32 -11.51
CA GLU A 814 12.55 -22.39 -12.61
C GLU A 814 11.64 -23.62 -12.51
N ALA A 815 12.20 -24.78 -12.13
CA ALA A 815 11.43 -26.00 -11.89
C ALA A 815 10.35 -25.79 -10.82
N THR A 816 10.70 -25.11 -9.72
CA THR A 816 9.78 -24.74 -8.65
C THR A 816 8.66 -23.83 -9.15
N ARG A 817 8.99 -22.73 -9.84
CA ARG A 817 8.00 -21.80 -10.41
C ARG A 817 7.02 -22.52 -11.34
N ARG A 818 7.52 -23.42 -12.19
CA ARG A 818 6.71 -24.20 -13.13
C ARG A 818 5.72 -25.11 -12.42
N ILE A 819 6.14 -25.79 -11.35
CA ILE A 819 5.29 -26.67 -10.56
C ILE A 819 4.20 -25.86 -9.86
N ILE A 820 4.55 -24.76 -9.17
CA ILE A 820 3.56 -23.89 -8.51
C ILE A 820 2.52 -23.38 -9.51
N LYS A 821 2.97 -22.93 -10.69
CA LYS A 821 2.07 -22.48 -11.76
C LYS A 821 1.12 -23.59 -12.21
N THR A 822 1.60 -24.82 -12.28
CA THR A 822 0.79 -25.99 -12.66
C THR A 822 -0.25 -26.31 -11.58
N ILE A 823 0.14 -26.26 -10.29
CA ILE A 823 -0.78 -26.43 -9.16
C ILE A 823 -1.89 -25.37 -9.19
N LYS A 824 -1.53 -24.09 -9.32
CA LYS A 824 -2.50 -22.98 -9.36
C LYS A 824 -3.48 -23.12 -10.53
N ARG A 825 -2.98 -23.43 -11.74
CA ARG A 825 -3.83 -23.66 -12.92
C ARG A 825 -4.80 -24.84 -12.74
N ALA A 826 -4.32 -25.94 -12.17
CA ALA A 826 -5.16 -27.11 -11.89
C ALA A 826 -6.22 -26.81 -10.82
N TYR A 827 -5.91 -25.95 -9.85
CA TYR A 827 -6.88 -25.53 -8.83
C TYR A 827 -7.92 -24.55 -9.39
N GLU A 828 -7.49 -23.58 -10.20
CA GLU A 828 -8.39 -22.62 -10.86
C GLU A 828 -9.39 -23.29 -11.81
N SER A 829 -9.03 -24.44 -12.41
CA SER A 829 -9.93 -25.21 -13.27
C SER A 829 -10.98 -26.03 -12.52
N LEU A 830 -10.85 -26.21 -11.20
CA LEU A 830 -11.87 -26.84 -10.35
C LEU A 830 -12.98 -25.85 -9.94
N SER A 831 -12.65 -24.56 -9.92
CA SER A 831 -13.55 -23.47 -9.50
C SER A 831 -14.36 -22.87 -10.66
N ARG A 832 -14.19 -23.40 -11.88
CA ARG A 832 -14.95 -23.08 -13.09
C ARG A 832 -15.87 -24.25 -13.41
#